data_AF-A0A0W0FJR1-F1
#
_entry.id   AF-A0A0W0FJR1-F1
#
_cell.length_a   1.000
_cell.length_b   1.000
_cell.length_c   1.000
_cell.angle_alpha   90.00
_cell.angle_beta   90.00
_cell.angle_gamma   90.00
#
_symmetry.space_group_name_H-M   'P 1'
#
loop_
_entity.id
_entity.type
_entity.pdbx_description
1 polymer ?
#
loop_
_entity_poly.entity_id
_entity_poly.type
_entity_poly.pdbx_seq_one_letter_code
_entity_poly.pdbx_strand_id
1 'polypeptide(L)'
;MSSIDDAASLHADFVDESHIQAFREALHTDEYFPGDLANSPGPVPQSPTLPPASSIRVKKVSALSDFAPVNLRVKRKKKKERAHERRHDCMYLLLRWPLLLFIFIFIAAEFGLYVFIRQVVNGKEWISAWRGKKGLLRKRLRAARNYEASREWKAAARAMDEYLKFDEWKNIDEDSFYDWKLIRKVTRSLKLHREKNDVRGCMGVLETCIRANFAGIESSRLYSETFLGTKNLIESYYDEEEKALEFIRESPQLTVDEKKKFFKSANTNFGISALCLSGGASFGYYHVGVIKAFVEADLLPRVITGTSAGGLIAALVCTRREVELKSLLVPELANRITACEEPFVVWGRRFWKTGARFDSVLWARKATFFTMGSLTFAEAFARTGRILNISVIPADRNSPTRLLNYVTAPDCVIWSALLASAAVPGILNPVVLMQKLKDGTIVPWEFSSKFKDGSLRVDIPIQSLNLFFNVTFPVVSQVNPHVHLFFFAPRGSAGKPVAHSKGKGWRGRLGNFLLSAVEQWLKHELTKNFKVIRDLELLPTVLGQDWSSVFLQRFDGAVTIWPRTRLWDWFRILTDPDPVELERMMKVGSLVTWPKLHMIGNRMRIERQIYQGRQFVRSALKAPAAHNYNHNGPGKSVLRLQPPPALDQVLSVDSDTERAFAAGTRRSFHIRRAHASSGNTTPSGSRKGSTENLNPISNTSRRAEPMKVVNGNSQPFLTRLRTKSFPNFRPREGESMATSRGIETDLFDDQEWSSDSEDSQ
;
A
#
# COMPACT_ATOMS: atom_id res chain seq x y z
N MET A 1 20.37 14.22 -31.02
CA MET A 1 21.54 13.51 -30.43
C MET A 1 21.01 12.50 -29.41
N SER A 2 20.13 11.59 -29.85
CA SER A 2 19.13 10.94 -28.98
C SER A 2 18.73 9.53 -29.46
N SER A 3 19.70 8.70 -29.86
CA SER A 3 19.43 7.31 -30.26
C SER A 3 20.52 6.31 -29.86
N ILE A 4 21.53 6.72 -29.08
CA ILE A 4 22.67 5.87 -28.72
C ILE A 4 22.62 5.42 -27.23
N ASP A 5 21.79 6.02 -26.38
CA ASP A 5 21.79 5.75 -24.93
C ASP A 5 20.80 4.66 -24.45
N ASP A 6 19.89 4.17 -25.30
CA ASP A 6 18.78 3.32 -24.83
C ASP A 6 19.22 1.88 -24.49
N ALA A 7 20.14 1.29 -25.25
CA ALA A 7 20.69 -0.04 -25.00
C ALA A 7 21.73 -0.08 -23.86
N ALA A 8 22.36 1.06 -23.55
CA ALA A 8 23.37 1.16 -22.49
C ALA A 8 22.78 0.94 -21.08
N SER A 9 21.48 1.20 -20.90
CA SER A 9 20.82 1.13 -19.59
C SER A 9 20.64 -0.29 -19.02
N LEU A 10 20.48 -1.31 -19.88
CA LEU A 10 20.32 -2.72 -19.49
C LEU A 10 21.63 -3.39 -19.09
N HIS A 11 22.76 -2.88 -19.60
CA HIS A 11 24.10 -3.43 -19.36
C HIS A 11 24.95 -2.60 -18.38
N ALA A 12 24.45 -1.45 -17.93
CA ALA A 12 25.16 -0.61 -16.97
C ALA A 12 25.35 -1.35 -15.62
N ASP A 13 26.58 -1.26 -15.09
CA ASP A 13 26.90 -1.64 -13.73
C ASP A 13 26.94 -0.39 -12.85
N PHE A 14 26.29 -0.48 -11.68
CA PHE A 14 26.15 0.63 -10.73
C PHE A 14 26.74 0.27 -9.36
N VAL A 15 27.50 -0.82 -9.27
CA VAL A 15 28.12 -1.26 -8.02
C VAL A 15 29.26 -0.32 -7.65
N ASP A 16 29.18 0.21 -6.42
CA ASP A 16 30.28 0.93 -5.79
C ASP A 16 30.85 0.04 -4.66
N GLU A 17 32.05 -0.47 -4.86
CA GLU A 17 32.68 -1.41 -3.92
C GLU A 17 32.94 -0.79 -2.54
N SER A 18 33.16 0.53 -2.45
CA SER A 18 33.35 1.20 -1.15
C SER A 18 32.09 1.12 -0.28
N HIS A 19 30.93 1.31 -0.93
CA HIS A 19 29.62 1.25 -0.30
C HIS A 19 29.26 -0.18 0.14
N ILE A 20 29.58 -1.17 -0.69
CA ILE A 20 29.34 -2.58 -0.38
C ILE A 20 30.25 -3.06 0.76
N GLN A 21 31.50 -2.59 0.81
CA GLN A 21 32.42 -2.90 1.89
C GLN A 21 31.94 -2.30 3.22
N ALA A 22 31.51 -1.04 3.24
CA ALA A 22 30.94 -0.40 4.44
C ALA A 22 29.70 -1.17 4.97
N PHE A 23 28.88 -1.71 4.06
CA PHE A 23 27.74 -2.55 4.44
C PHE A 23 28.16 -3.91 5.01
N ARG A 24 29.17 -4.55 4.43
CA ARG A 24 29.73 -5.80 4.96
C ARG A 24 30.21 -5.60 6.40
N GLU A 25 30.95 -4.51 6.66
CA GLU A 25 31.42 -4.15 8.00
C GLU A 25 30.25 -3.89 8.96
N ALA A 26 29.21 -3.19 8.50
CA ALA A 26 28.01 -2.93 9.29
C ALA A 26 27.29 -4.21 9.74
N LEU A 27 27.20 -5.23 8.88
CA LEU A 27 26.54 -6.50 9.22
C LEU A 27 27.25 -7.26 10.36
N HIS A 28 28.57 -7.15 10.44
CA HIS A 28 29.40 -7.80 11.48
C HIS A 28 29.51 -6.99 12.77
N THR A 29 29.32 -5.67 12.73
CA THR A 29 29.48 -4.79 13.90
C THR A 29 28.43 -5.04 14.99
N ASP A 30 27.26 -5.61 14.63
CA ASP A 30 26.15 -5.90 15.54
C ASP A 30 26.24 -7.27 16.26
N GLU A 31 27.30 -8.07 16.10
CA GLU A 31 27.48 -9.32 16.88
C GLU A 31 27.96 -9.10 18.32
N TYR A 32 28.22 -7.85 18.73
CA TYR A 32 28.57 -7.53 20.12
C TYR A 32 27.31 -7.29 20.97
N PHE A 33 26.73 -8.37 21.49
CA PHE A 33 25.93 -8.29 22.72
C PHE A 33 26.85 -7.85 23.89
N PRO A 34 26.40 -6.98 24.81
CA PRO A 34 27.20 -6.56 25.95
C PRO A 34 27.28 -7.70 26.97
N GLY A 35 28.30 -8.55 26.85
CA GLY A 35 28.52 -9.66 27.77
C GLY A 35 29.97 -10.16 27.88
N ASP A 36 30.78 -10.03 26.82
CA ASP A 36 32.07 -10.76 26.75
C ASP A 36 33.34 -9.89 26.77
N LEU A 37 33.27 -8.65 27.28
CA LEU A 37 34.47 -7.92 27.71
C LEU A 37 34.71 -8.07 29.21
N ALA A 38 34.87 -9.31 29.65
CA ALA A 38 35.38 -9.60 30.99
C ALA A 38 36.09 -10.95 31.01
N ASN A 39 37.01 -11.20 30.08
CA ASN A 39 38.05 -12.23 30.23
C ASN A 39 39.13 -12.05 29.16
N SER A 40 40.11 -11.19 29.45
CA SER A 40 41.49 -11.35 28.97
C SER A 40 42.42 -10.68 29.98
N PRO A 41 43.59 -11.27 30.29
CA PRO A 41 44.47 -10.78 31.35
C PRO A 41 45.11 -9.46 30.89
N GLY A 42 45.06 -8.43 31.75
CA GLY A 42 45.64 -7.13 31.43
C GLY A 42 47.18 -7.19 31.32
N PRO A 43 47.80 -6.36 30.47
CA PRO A 43 49.23 -6.10 30.54
C PRO A 43 49.53 -5.05 31.63
N VAL A 44 50.64 -5.28 32.32
CA VAL A 44 51.22 -4.49 33.42
C VAL A 44 51.76 -3.13 32.89
N PRO A 45 51.75 -2.02 33.67
CA PRO A 45 52.01 -0.68 33.13
C PRO A 45 53.49 -0.26 33.23
N GLN A 46 54.09 0.26 32.16
CA GLN A 46 55.27 1.16 32.23
C GLN A 46 55.28 2.23 31.12
N SER A 47 55.28 3.51 31.56
CA SER A 47 55.84 4.76 30.98
C SER A 47 55.39 5.35 29.62
N PRO A 48 55.46 6.71 29.46
CA PRO A 48 54.63 7.46 28.51
C PRO A 48 55.36 7.80 27.20
N THR A 49 54.64 7.76 26.07
CA THR A 49 55.07 8.47 24.84
C THR A 49 53.84 9.08 24.14
N LEU A 50 54.03 10.28 23.56
CA LEU A 50 53.03 11.16 22.93
C LEU A 50 52.33 10.53 21.68
N PRO A 51 51.14 11.06 21.26
CA PRO A 51 50.24 10.37 20.33
C PRO A 51 50.42 10.79 18.86
N PRO A 52 49.80 10.04 17.91
CA PRO A 52 49.18 10.71 16.77
C PRO A 52 47.69 10.38 16.58
N ALA A 53 46.94 11.47 16.34
CA ALA A 53 45.77 11.64 15.48
C ALA A 53 44.53 10.70 15.61
N SER A 54 43.63 11.14 16.49
CA SER A 54 42.16 11.19 16.35
C SER A 54 41.44 10.21 15.40
N SER A 55 40.87 9.14 15.98
CA SER A 55 39.56 8.63 15.54
C SER A 55 38.52 8.99 16.60
N ILE A 56 37.50 9.76 16.20
CA ILE A 56 36.42 10.20 17.07
C ILE A 56 35.52 9.00 17.34
N ARG A 57 35.74 8.33 18.48
CA ARG A 57 34.86 7.28 18.99
C ARG A 57 33.67 7.93 19.69
N VAL A 58 32.53 7.98 19.01
CA VAL A 58 31.27 8.47 19.60
C VAL A 58 30.81 7.49 20.68
N LYS A 59 31.01 7.84 21.95
CA LYS A 59 30.42 7.13 23.09
C LYS A 59 28.95 7.53 23.24
N LYS A 60 28.05 6.55 23.22
CA LYS A 60 26.65 6.74 23.65
C LYS A 60 26.64 7.17 25.13
N VAL A 61 26.09 8.35 25.39
CA VAL A 61 25.80 8.83 26.75
C VAL A 61 24.58 8.07 27.25
N SER A 62 24.79 7.06 28.10
CA SER A 62 23.73 6.51 28.94
C SER A 62 23.62 7.39 30.19
N ALA A 63 22.47 8.02 30.41
CA ALA A 63 22.19 8.72 31.66
C ALA A 63 22.21 7.69 32.80
N LEU A 64 23.27 7.71 33.60
CA LEU A 64 23.34 7.03 34.89
C LEU A 64 22.41 7.79 35.85
N SER A 65 21.31 7.17 36.25
CA SER A 65 20.46 7.70 37.32
C SER A 65 21.21 7.57 38.65
N ASP A 66 21.46 8.70 39.30
CA ASP A 66 22.21 8.91 40.55
C ASP A 66 21.57 8.34 41.85
N PHE A 67 20.81 7.25 41.76
CA PHE A 67 20.13 6.65 42.91
C PHE A 67 20.53 5.19 43.12
N ALA A 68 21.81 4.93 43.37
CA ALA A 68 22.27 3.63 43.85
C ALA A 68 22.93 3.78 45.24
N PRO A 69 22.43 3.10 46.29
CA PRO A 69 23.05 3.16 47.61
C PRO A 69 24.42 2.47 47.60
N VAL A 70 25.41 3.15 48.19
CA VAL A 70 26.79 2.72 48.31
C VAL A 70 26.91 1.65 49.40
N ASN A 71 27.54 0.52 49.04
CA ASN A 71 27.94 -0.63 49.88
C ASN A 71 26.88 -1.68 50.24
N LEU A 72 26.55 -2.54 49.27
CA LEU A 72 26.07 -3.90 49.55
C LEU A 72 27.01 -4.94 48.91
N ARG A 73 27.56 -5.84 49.73
CA ARG A 73 28.36 -6.99 49.26
C ARG A 73 27.45 -7.94 48.49
N VAL A 74 27.49 -7.89 47.17
CA VAL A 74 26.76 -8.82 46.30
C VAL A 74 27.58 -10.10 46.13
N LYS A 75 27.13 -11.22 46.69
CA LYS A 75 27.61 -12.55 46.30
C LYS A 75 27.35 -12.73 44.80
N ARG A 76 28.40 -12.94 44.00
CA ARG A 76 28.32 -13.28 42.58
C ARG A 76 27.58 -14.60 42.37
N LYS A 77 26.25 -14.57 42.37
CA LYS A 77 25.47 -15.59 41.66
C LYS A 77 25.58 -15.25 40.18
N LYS A 78 26.15 -16.16 39.38
CA LYS A 78 26.02 -16.17 37.92
C LYS A 78 24.52 -16.12 37.60
N LYS A 79 23.98 -14.93 37.43
CA LYS A 79 22.61 -14.71 36.97
C LYS A 79 22.68 -15.02 35.48
N LYS A 80 22.43 -16.28 35.11
CA LYS A 80 21.95 -16.57 33.75
C LYS A 80 20.80 -15.61 33.56
N GLU A 81 20.94 -14.64 32.66
CA GLU A 81 19.80 -13.91 32.12
C GLU A 81 18.92 -14.97 31.46
N ARG A 82 18.04 -15.56 32.26
CA ARG A 82 16.88 -16.25 31.72
C ARG A 82 16.07 -15.12 31.12
N ALA A 83 16.13 -15.01 29.80
CA ALA A 83 15.10 -14.31 29.04
C ALA A 83 13.76 -14.65 29.70
N HIS A 84 12.97 -13.63 30.02
CA HIS A 84 11.63 -13.79 30.55
C HIS A 84 10.73 -14.34 29.43
N GLU A 85 11.05 -15.52 28.90
CA GLU A 85 10.09 -16.34 28.16
C GLU A 85 9.01 -16.68 29.17
N ARG A 86 7.78 -16.22 28.89
CA ARG A 86 6.59 -16.64 29.63
C ARG A 86 6.69 -18.15 29.74
N ARG A 87 6.83 -18.68 30.95
CA ARG A 87 6.74 -20.12 31.19
C ARG A 87 5.36 -20.52 30.71
N HIS A 88 5.27 -21.03 29.48
CA HIS A 88 4.05 -21.65 29.01
C HIS A 88 3.78 -22.82 29.95
N ASP A 89 2.62 -22.82 30.59
CA ASP A 89 2.24 -23.90 31.49
C ASP A 89 2.39 -25.23 30.74
N CYS A 90 2.89 -26.27 31.43
CA CYS A 90 3.07 -27.61 30.82
C CYS A 90 1.79 -28.09 30.11
N MET A 91 0.63 -27.73 30.68
CA MET A 91 -0.69 -27.97 30.11
C MET A 91 -0.89 -27.30 28.74
N TYR A 92 -0.39 -26.09 28.54
CA TYR A 92 -0.42 -25.42 27.24
C TYR A 92 0.43 -26.17 26.23
N LEU A 93 1.68 -26.55 26.56
CA LEU A 93 2.53 -27.31 25.64
C LEU A 93 1.93 -28.67 25.26
N LEU A 94 1.28 -29.35 26.20
CA LEU A 94 0.67 -30.67 25.99
C LEU A 94 -0.63 -30.60 25.18
N LEU A 95 -1.51 -29.63 25.44
CA LEU A 95 -2.78 -29.45 24.72
C LEU A 95 -2.63 -28.72 23.38
N ARG A 96 -1.57 -27.93 23.20
CA ARG A 96 -1.33 -27.13 22.00
C ARG A 96 -1.27 -27.97 20.73
N TRP A 97 -0.43 -29.01 20.72
CA TRP A 97 -0.21 -29.85 19.54
C TRP A 97 -1.45 -30.63 19.09
N PRO A 98 -2.20 -31.33 19.99
CA PRO A 98 -3.42 -32.01 19.57
C PRO A 98 -4.52 -31.03 19.13
N LEU A 99 -4.66 -29.87 19.80
CA LEU A 99 -5.60 -28.84 19.39
C LEU A 99 -5.25 -28.23 18.04
N LEU A 100 -3.98 -27.94 17.81
CA LEU A 100 -3.48 -27.42 16.54
C LEU A 100 -3.66 -28.44 15.41
N LEU A 101 -3.33 -29.71 15.64
CA LEU A 101 -3.56 -30.79 14.67
C LEU A 101 -5.05 -30.92 14.33
N PHE A 102 -5.93 -30.89 15.33
CA PHE A 102 -7.38 -30.92 15.14
C PHE A 102 -7.84 -29.76 14.26
N ILE A 103 -7.46 -28.52 14.58
CA ILE A 103 -7.83 -27.34 13.77
C ILE A 103 -7.26 -27.46 12.34
N PHE A 104 -6.03 -27.94 12.16
CA PHE A 104 -5.44 -28.13 10.83
C PHE A 104 -6.17 -29.19 10.00
N ILE A 105 -6.67 -30.27 10.62
CA ILE A 105 -7.50 -31.28 9.92
C ILE A 105 -8.81 -30.63 9.43
N PHE A 106 -9.46 -29.82 10.27
CA PHE A 106 -10.65 -29.06 9.87
C PHE A 106 -10.36 -28.09 8.73
N ILE A 107 -9.29 -27.29 8.84
CA ILE A 107 -8.84 -26.37 7.78
C ILE A 107 -8.56 -27.14 6.48
N ALA A 108 -7.88 -28.30 6.55
CA ALA A 108 -7.58 -29.12 5.38
C ALA A 108 -8.84 -29.66 4.71
N ALA A 109 -9.82 -30.12 5.49
CA ALA A 109 -11.11 -30.60 4.98
C ALA A 109 -11.94 -29.46 4.34
N GLU A 110 -12.07 -28.32 5.02
CA GLU A 110 -12.75 -27.12 4.50
C GLU A 110 -12.06 -26.60 3.23
N PHE A 111 -10.74 -26.57 3.21
CA PHE A 111 -9.95 -26.17 2.05
C PHE A 111 -10.13 -27.15 0.89
N GLY A 112 -10.12 -28.46 1.15
CA GLY A 112 -10.38 -29.49 0.15
C GLY A 112 -11.77 -29.33 -0.48
N LEU A 113 -12.80 -29.11 0.35
CA LEU A 113 -14.16 -28.85 -0.11
C LEU A 113 -14.25 -27.55 -0.93
N TYR A 114 -13.58 -26.48 -0.49
CA TYR A 114 -13.49 -25.23 -1.23
C TYR A 114 -12.85 -25.42 -2.61
N VAL A 115 -11.70 -26.11 -2.70
CA VAL A 115 -11.03 -26.41 -3.97
C VAL A 115 -11.94 -27.24 -4.87
N PHE A 116 -12.63 -28.24 -4.32
CA PHE A 116 -13.57 -29.07 -5.08
C PHE A 116 -14.70 -28.25 -5.70
N ILE A 117 -15.41 -27.44 -4.89
CA ILE A 117 -16.47 -26.54 -5.38
C ILE A 117 -15.92 -25.61 -6.46
N ARG A 118 -14.70 -25.10 -6.28
CA ARG A 118 -14.05 -24.24 -7.28
C ARG A 118 -13.79 -24.96 -8.59
N GLN A 119 -13.36 -26.21 -8.58
CA GLN A 119 -13.19 -26.98 -9.82
C GLN A 119 -14.53 -27.24 -10.51
N VAL A 120 -15.61 -27.46 -9.76
CA VAL A 120 -16.97 -27.58 -10.31
C VAL A 120 -17.40 -26.29 -11.00
N VAL A 121 -17.21 -25.12 -10.35
CA VAL A 121 -17.50 -23.81 -10.96
C VAL A 121 -16.65 -23.58 -12.21
N ASN A 122 -15.34 -23.81 -12.13
CA ASN A 122 -14.42 -23.64 -13.26
C ASN A 122 -14.82 -24.54 -14.45
N GLY A 123 -15.14 -25.80 -14.19
CA GLY A 123 -15.58 -26.75 -15.22
C GLY A 123 -16.89 -26.29 -15.87
N LYS A 124 -17.88 -25.89 -15.07
CA LYS A 124 -19.14 -25.33 -15.56
C LYS A 124 -18.95 -24.06 -16.38
N GLU A 125 -18.13 -23.12 -15.90
CA GLU A 125 -17.81 -21.88 -16.61
C GLU A 125 -17.10 -22.16 -17.94
N TRP A 126 -16.17 -23.12 -17.95
CA TRP A 126 -15.46 -23.55 -19.15
C TRP A 126 -16.42 -24.11 -20.20
N ILE A 127 -17.29 -25.06 -19.81
CA ILE A 127 -18.31 -25.63 -20.70
C ILE A 127 -19.24 -24.55 -21.27
N SER A 128 -19.71 -23.63 -20.41
CA SER A 128 -20.62 -22.56 -20.84
C SER A 128 -19.95 -21.46 -21.67
N ALA A 129 -18.62 -21.31 -21.59
CA ALA A 129 -17.89 -20.25 -22.27
C ALA A 129 -17.27 -20.66 -23.61
N TRP A 130 -17.15 -21.97 -23.89
CA TRP A 130 -16.37 -22.44 -25.03
C TRP A 130 -17.14 -22.56 -26.35
N ARG A 131 -18.48 -22.46 -26.33
CA ARG A 131 -19.32 -22.58 -27.53
C ARG A 131 -19.64 -21.23 -28.19
N GLY A 132 -19.59 -21.19 -29.52
CA GLY A 132 -20.10 -20.10 -30.37
C GLY A 132 -19.29 -18.80 -30.41
N LYS A 133 -19.94 -17.70 -30.84
CA LYS A 133 -19.37 -16.35 -31.04
C LYS A 133 -18.72 -15.77 -29.76
N LYS A 134 -19.25 -16.11 -28.57
CA LYS A 134 -18.69 -15.75 -27.26
C LYS A 134 -17.27 -16.29 -27.05
N GLY A 135 -17.01 -17.52 -27.47
CA GLY A 135 -15.70 -18.15 -27.35
C GLY A 135 -14.65 -17.47 -28.24
N LEU A 136 -15.03 -17.08 -29.46
CA LEU A 136 -14.15 -16.37 -30.41
C LEU A 136 -13.76 -14.98 -29.87
N LEU A 137 -14.72 -14.17 -29.42
CA LEU A 137 -14.44 -12.85 -28.85
C LEU A 137 -13.56 -12.95 -27.59
N ARG A 138 -13.75 -14.02 -26.79
CA ARG A 138 -12.89 -14.28 -25.62
C ARG A 138 -11.46 -14.68 -26.01
N LYS A 139 -11.29 -15.43 -27.11
CA LYS A 139 -9.96 -15.72 -27.67
C LYS A 139 -9.28 -14.43 -28.14
N ARG A 140 -10.01 -13.54 -28.83
CA ARG A 140 -9.48 -12.22 -29.25
C ARG A 140 -9.04 -11.38 -28.05
N LEU A 141 -9.84 -11.28 -27.00
CA LEU A 141 -9.47 -10.60 -25.75
C LEU A 141 -8.19 -11.15 -25.10
N ARG A 142 -7.90 -12.45 -25.25
CA ARG A 142 -6.68 -13.08 -24.72
C ARG A 142 -5.51 -13.05 -25.69
N ALA A 143 -5.77 -12.83 -26.98
CA ALA A 143 -4.76 -12.84 -28.03
C ALA A 143 -3.95 -11.54 -28.06
N ALA A 144 -4.51 -10.42 -27.61
CA ALA A 144 -3.87 -9.12 -27.48
C ALA A 144 -2.45 -9.20 -26.83
N ARG A 145 -1.41 -8.71 -27.52
CA ARG A 145 0.01 -8.83 -27.11
C ARG A 145 0.76 -7.52 -26.76
N ASN A 146 0.53 -6.40 -27.46
CA ASN A 146 1.35 -5.16 -27.40
C ASN A 146 0.56 -3.86 -27.06
N TYR A 147 1.16 -2.66 -27.21
CA TYR A 147 0.50 -1.34 -27.03
C TYR A 147 -0.72 -1.15 -27.94
N GLU A 148 -0.58 -1.53 -29.22
CA GLU A 148 -1.72 -1.70 -30.15
C GLU A 148 -2.77 -2.64 -29.55
N ALA A 149 -2.33 -3.62 -28.76
CA ALA A 149 -3.20 -4.56 -28.13
C ALA A 149 -3.94 -4.05 -26.89
N SER A 150 -3.55 -2.92 -26.27
CA SER A 150 -4.47 -2.19 -25.38
C SER A 150 -5.65 -1.64 -26.17
N ARG A 151 -5.42 -1.12 -27.39
CA ARG A 151 -6.49 -0.67 -28.29
C ARG A 151 -7.29 -1.84 -28.85
N GLU A 152 -6.65 -2.93 -29.28
CA GLU A 152 -7.33 -4.15 -29.72
C GLU A 152 -8.14 -4.77 -28.57
N TRP A 153 -7.60 -4.76 -27.34
CA TRP A 153 -8.31 -5.24 -26.18
C TRP A 153 -9.54 -4.39 -25.90
N LYS A 154 -9.43 -3.05 -25.95
CA LYS A 154 -10.59 -2.13 -25.83
C LYS A 154 -11.62 -2.39 -26.95
N ALA A 155 -11.18 -2.59 -28.19
CA ALA A 155 -12.06 -2.89 -29.31
C ALA A 155 -12.77 -4.24 -29.15
N ALA A 156 -12.03 -5.28 -28.72
CA ALA A 156 -12.59 -6.60 -28.44
C ALA A 156 -13.53 -6.59 -27.22
N ALA A 157 -13.24 -5.76 -26.21
CA ALA A 157 -14.09 -5.55 -25.04
C ALA A 157 -15.42 -4.89 -25.44
N ARG A 158 -15.35 -3.83 -26.26
CA ARG A 158 -16.54 -3.16 -26.81
C ARG A 158 -17.39 -4.12 -27.65
N ALA A 159 -16.78 -4.88 -28.54
CA ALA A 159 -17.50 -5.90 -29.33
C ALA A 159 -18.14 -7.00 -28.46
N MET A 160 -17.55 -7.29 -27.29
CA MET A 160 -18.11 -8.24 -26.33
C MET A 160 -19.27 -7.63 -25.53
N ASP A 161 -19.17 -6.37 -25.12
CA ASP A 161 -20.25 -5.63 -24.47
C ASP A 161 -21.47 -5.51 -25.39
N GLU A 162 -21.26 -5.15 -26.66
CA GLU A 162 -22.31 -5.05 -27.68
C GLU A 162 -23.00 -6.40 -27.91
N TYR A 163 -22.22 -7.47 -28.09
CA TYR A 163 -22.75 -8.82 -28.29
C TYR A 163 -23.55 -9.34 -27.09
N LEU A 164 -23.16 -8.98 -25.87
CA LEU A 164 -23.85 -9.39 -24.64
C LEU A 164 -24.93 -8.40 -24.20
N LYS A 165 -25.18 -7.34 -24.99
CA LYS A 165 -26.14 -6.26 -24.71
C LYS A 165 -25.88 -5.56 -23.38
N PHE A 166 -24.61 -5.45 -22.97
CA PHE A 166 -24.24 -4.73 -21.76
C PHE A 166 -24.32 -3.21 -21.92
N ASP A 167 -24.33 -2.70 -23.16
CA ASP A 167 -24.52 -1.28 -23.43
C ASP A 167 -25.93 -0.78 -23.06
N GLU A 168 -26.96 -1.62 -23.13
CA GLU A 168 -28.31 -1.29 -22.63
C GLU A 168 -28.28 -0.95 -21.13
N TRP A 169 -27.47 -1.67 -20.35
CA TRP A 169 -27.30 -1.39 -18.92
C TRP A 169 -26.56 -0.07 -18.68
N LYS A 170 -25.66 0.35 -19.57
CA LYS A 170 -24.94 1.65 -19.45
C LYS A 170 -25.88 2.84 -19.65
N ASN A 171 -26.92 2.67 -20.47
CA ASN A 171 -27.94 3.68 -20.75
C ASN A 171 -28.98 3.85 -19.63
N ILE A 172 -29.18 2.81 -18.81
CA ILE A 172 -30.08 2.89 -17.66
C ILE A 172 -29.32 3.53 -16.50
N ASP A 173 -29.71 4.73 -16.10
CA ASP A 173 -29.05 5.44 -14.99
C ASP A 173 -29.23 4.73 -13.65
N GLU A 174 -30.38 4.11 -13.41
CA GLU A 174 -30.70 3.54 -12.10
C GLU A 174 -29.81 2.33 -11.75
N ASP A 175 -29.25 2.37 -10.54
CA ASP A 175 -28.54 1.25 -9.94
C ASP A 175 -28.55 1.39 -8.41
N SER A 176 -28.44 0.26 -7.70
CA SER A 176 -28.39 0.20 -6.24
C SER A 176 -27.03 0.57 -5.64
N PHE A 177 -25.97 0.55 -6.45
CA PHE A 177 -24.59 0.72 -5.96
C PHE A 177 -24.10 2.17 -5.96
N TYR A 178 -24.90 3.14 -6.42
CA TYR A 178 -24.61 4.57 -6.35
C TYR A 178 -25.88 5.43 -6.32
N ASP A 179 -25.78 6.65 -5.80
CA ASP A 179 -26.89 7.61 -5.79
C ASP A 179 -26.96 8.37 -7.13
N TRP A 180 -27.66 7.76 -8.08
CA TRP A 180 -27.85 8.30 -9.43
C TRP A 180 -28.64 9.63 -9.43
N LYS A 181 -29.56 9.84 -8.47
CA LYS A 181 -30.37 11.07 -8.38
C LYS A 181 -29.48 12.24 -7.99
N LEU A 182 -28.61 12.02 -7.01
CA LEU A 182 -27.62 13.02 -6.58
C LEU A 182 -26.66 13.36 -7.71
N ILE A 183 -26.08 12.36 -8.39
CA ILE A 183 -25.17 12.58 -9.51
C ILE A 183 -25.84 13.39 -10.62
N ARG A 184 -27.05 12.99 -11.06
CA ARG A 184 -27.79 13.73 -12.08
C ARG A 184 -28.04 15.20 -11.70
N LYS A 185 -28.39 15.45 -10.43
CA LYS A 185 -28.61 16.81 -9.92
C LYS A 185 -27.32 17.64 -9.92
N VAL A 186 -26.21 17.04 -9.48
CA VAL A 186 -24.89 17.71 -9.44
C VAL A 186 -24.40 18.01 -10.86
N THR A 187 -24.42 17.04 -11.77
CA THR A 187 -24.01 17.23 -13.17
C THR A 187 -24.82 18.35 -13.84
N ARG A 188 -26.14 18.37 -13.64
CA ARG A 188 -26.99 19.44 -14.17
C ARG A 188 -26.66 20.80 -13.58
N SER A 189 -26.37 20.86 -12.29
CA SER A 189 -26.02 22.12 -11.60
C SER A 189 -24.67 22.66 -12.08
N LEU A 190 -23.65 21.81 -12.18
CA LEU A 190 -22.34 22.19 -12.72
C LEU A 190 -22.45 22.76 -14.13
N LYS A 191 -23.17 22.04 -15.01
CA LYS A 191 -23.41 22.47 -16.37
C LYS A 191 -24.14 23.81 -16.44
N LEU A 192 -25.19 23.99 -15.64
CA LEU A 192 -25.96 25.24 -15.59
C LEU A 192 -25.12 26.43 -15.13
N HIS A 193 -24.32 26.28 -14.06
CA HIS A 193 -23.45 27.36 -13.58
C HIS A 193 -22.35 27.69 -14.59
N ARG A 194 -21.79 26.68 -15.27
CA ARG A 194 -20.79 26.89 -16.33
C ARG A 194 -21.39 27.62 -17.54
N GLU A 195 -22.58 27.22 -18.01
CA GLU A 195 -23.28 27.89 -19.13
C GLU A 195 -23.67 29.34 -18.80
N LYS A 196 -24.01 29.62 -17.54
CA LYS A 196 -24.29 30.98 -17.05
C LYS A 196 -23.04 31.80 -16.74
N ASN A 197 -21.84 31.25 -16.93
CA ASN A 197 -20.56 31.84 -16.50
C ASN A 197 -20.53 32.24 -15.01
N ASP A 198 -21.27 31.54 -14.16
CA ASP A 198 -21.30 31.74 -12.71
C ASP A 198 -20.23 30.89 -12.03
N VAL A 199 -19.04 31.48 -11.91
CA VAL A 199 -17.85 30.81 -11.39
C VAL A 199 -17.97 30.48 -9.90
N ARG A 200 -18.59 31.37 -9.11
CA ARG A 200 -18.74 31.16 -7.66
C ARG A 200 -19.76 30.08 -7.35
N GLY A 201 -20.88 30.05 -8.08
CA GLY A 201 -21.85 28.96 -7.97
C GLY A 201 -21.24 27.61 -8.36
N CYS A 202 -20.49 27.56 -9.46
CA CYS A 202 -19.76 26.36 -9.88
C CYS A 202 -18.76 25.89 -8.80
N MET A 203 -17.99 26.81 -8.22
CA MET A 203 -17.05 26.52 -7.13
C MET A 203 -17.74 25.94 -5.90
N GLY A 204 -18.88 26.50 -5.47
CA GLY A 204 -19.64 25.97 -4.32
C GLY A 204 -20.16 24.55 -4.52
N VAL A 205 -20.57 24.20 -5.75
CA VAL A 205 -20.97 22.83 -6.09
C VAL A 205 -19.75 21.89 -6.07
N LEU A 206 -18.63 22.31 -6.67
CA LEU A 206 -17.40 21.52 -6.71
C LEU A 206 -16.80 21.25 -5.33
N GLU A 207 -16.85 22.23 -4.42
CA GLU A 207 -16.41 22.05 -3.02
C GLU A 207 -17.21 20.95 -2.29
N THR A 208 -18.43 20.67 -2.74
CA THR A 208 -19.29 19.63 -2.16
C THR A 208 -19.09 18.27 -2.83
N CYS A 209 -18.90 18.23 -4.15
CA CYS A 209 -18.82 16.96 -4.89
C CYS A 209 -17.42 16.36 -4.96
N ILE A 210 -16.35 17.18 -4.89
CA ILE A 210 -14.96 16.70 -4.91
C ILE A 210 -14.62 16.03 -3.57
N ARG A 211 -14.98 14.76 -3.43
CA ARG A 211 -14.73 13.91 -2.27
C ARG A 211 -14.42 12.49 -2.72
N ALA A 212 -13.62 11.77 -1.94
CA ALA A 212 -13.35 10.36 -2.22
C ALA A 212 -14.66 9.54 -2.25
N ASN A 213 -14.90 8.82 -3.36
CA ASN A 213 -16.08 7.98 -3.57
C ASN A 213 -17.42 8.71 -3.37
N PHE A 214 -17.54 9.95 -3.86
CA PHE A 214 -18.78 10.72 -3.82
C PHE A 214 -19.95 9.94 -4.45
N ALA A 215 -21.08 9.87 -3.75
CA ALA A 215 -22.28 9.13 -4.16
C ALA A 215 -22.07 7.63 -4.49
N GLY A 216 -20.93 7.01 -4.17
CA GLY A 216 -20.66 5.60 -4.46
C GLY A 216 -20.17 5.30 -5.89
N ILE A 217 -19.80 6.32 -6.68
CA ILE A 217 -19.41 6.16 -8.11
C ILE A 217 -18.13 5.34 -8.32
N GLU A 218 -17.30 5.17 -7.28
CA GLU A 218 -16.06 4.38 -7.35
C GLU A 218 -16.26 2.92 -6.91
N SER A 219 -17.52 2.47 -6.80
CA SER A 219 -17.81 1.08 -6.47
C SER A 219 -17.32 0.13 -7.57
N SER A 220 -16.43 -0.81 -7.22
CA SER A 220 -15.96 -1.85 -8.16
C SER A 220 -17.09 -2.70 -8.74
N ARG A 221 -18.29 -2.71 -8.13
CA ARG A 221 -19.47 -3.43 -8.65
C ARG A 221 -19.98 -2.83 -9.95
N LEU A 222 -20.02 -1.50 -10.06
CA LEU A 222 -20.46 -0.79 -11.26
C LEU A 222 -19.53 -1.07 -12.44
N TYR A 223 -18.23 -1.17 -12.19
CA TYR A 223 -17.24 -1.52 -13.20
C TYR A 223 -17.18 -3.02 -13.49
N SER A 224 -17.93 -3.85 -12.75
CA SER A 224 -17.98 -5.31 -12.95
C SER A 224 -19.18 -5.78 -13.75
N GLU A 225 -20.03 -4.90 -14.27
CA GLU A 225 -21.18 -5.30 -15.12
C GLU A 225 -20.80 -5.34 -16.61
N THR A 226 -19.75 -4.64 -17.00
CA THR A 226 -19.27 -4.46 -18.39
C THR A 226 -17.80 -4.84 -18.50
N PHE A 227 -17.32 -5.12 -19.72
CA PHE A 227 -15.90 -5.31 -19.99
C PHE A 227 -15.16 -3.97 -20.06
N LEU A 228 -15.81 -2.92 -20.57
CA LEU A 228 -15.23 -1.58 -20.67
C LEU A 228 -16.20 -0.49 -20.19
N GLY A 229 -15.69 0.43 -19.39
CA GLY A 229 -16.44 1.60 -18.89
C GLY A 229 -17.44 1.26 -17.79
N THR A 230 -18.26 2.25 -17.41
CA THR A 230 -19.39 2.08 -16.50
C THR A 230 -20.68 2.71 -17.07
N LYS A 231 -21.61 3.15 -16.21
CA LYS A 231 -22.83 3.87 -16.59
C LYS A 231 -22.50 5.19 -17.29
N ASN A 232 -23.26 5.52 -18.34
CA ASN A 232 -23.05 6.76 -19.10
C ASN A 232 -23.24 8.03 -18.24
N LEU A 233 -24.12 7.98 -17.23
CA LEU A 233 -24.30 9.07 -16.27
C LEU A 233 -23.03 9.36 -15.47
N ILE A 234 -22.30 8.31 -15.07
CA ILE A 234 -21.04 8.45 -14.31
C ILE A 234 -19.93 8.99 -15.21
N GLU A 235 -19.83 8.51 -16.45
CA GLU A 235 -18.87 9.05 -17.42
C GLU A 235 -19.14 10.55 -17.69
N SER A 236 -20.41 10.90 -17.90
CA SER A 236 -20.84 12.30 -18.13
C SER A 236 -20.57 13.20 -16.91
N TYR A 237 -20.67 12.65 -15.71
CA TYR A 237 -20.33 13.35 -14.47
C TYR A 237 -18.84 13.67 -14.40
N TYR A 238 -17.96 12.70 -14.65
CA TYR A 238 -16.52 12.93 -14.68
C TYR A 238 -16.12 13.94 -15.76
N ASP A 239 -16.74 13.86 -16.95
CA ASP A 239 -16.48 14.82 -18.04
C ASP A 239 -16.90 16.25 -17.67
N GLU A 240 -18.01 16.43 -16.95
CA GLU A 240 -18.44 17.74 -16.49
C GLU A 240 -17.62 18.25 -15.31
N GLU A 241 -17.20 17.40 -14.37
CA GLU A 241 -16.27 17.78 -13.30
C GLU A 241 -14.92 18.26 -13.85
N GLU A 242 -14.38 17.56 -14.85
CA GLU A 242 -13.14 17.97 -15.52
C GLU A 242 -13.27 19.37 -16.15
N LYS A 243 -14.35 19.61 -16.91
CA LYS A 243 -14.64 20.91 -17.52
C LYS A 243 -14.86 22.01 -16.49
N ALA A 244 -15.53 21.68 -15.37
CA ALA A 244 -15.78 22.63 -14.31
C ALA A 244 -14.50 23.03 -13.55
N LEU A 245 -13.59 22.08 -13.32
CA LEU A 245 -12.27 22.35 -12.72
C LEU A 245 -11.40 23.21 -13.62
N GLU A 246 -11.40 22.93 -14.92
CA GLU A 246 -10.73 23.75 -15.94
C GLU A 246 -11.30 25.16 -15.99
N PHE A 247 -12.63 25.30 -15.97
CA PHE A 247 -13.32 26.58 -15.93
C PHE A 247 -12.92 27.43 -14.71
N ILE A 248 -12.80 26.84 -13.51
CA ILE A 248 -12.31 27.54 -12.31
C ILE A 248 -10.84 27.95 -12.45
N ARG A 249 -10.00 27.08 -13.02
CA ARG A 249 -8.57 27.37 -13.23
C ARG A 249 -8.37 28.58 -14.13
N GLU A 250 -9.11 28.66 -15.23
CA GLU A 250 -8.93 29.67 -16.29
C GLU A 250 -9.71 30.96 -16.03
N SER A 251 -10.77 30.92 -15.22
CA SER A 251 -11.60 32.09 -14.97
C SER A 251 -10.83 33.28 -14.36
N PRO A 252 -10.91 34.49 -14.93
CA PRO A 252 -10.28 35.68 -14.36
C PRO A 252 -11.07 36.28 -13.19
N GLN A 253 -12.30 35.82 -12.95
CA GLN A 253 -13.19 36.39 -11.91
C GLN A 253 -12.76 36.03 -10.48
N LEU A 254 -11.94 34.99 -10.32
CA LEU A 254 -11.43 34.54 -9.03
C LEU A 254 -10.00 35.03 -8.82
N THR A 255 -9.73 35.53 -7.63
CA THR A 255 -8.37 35.87 -7.21
C THR A 255 -7.48 34.62 -7.11
N VAL A 256 -6.16 34.80 -7.22
CA VAL A 256 -5.20 33.70 -7.09
C VAL A 256 -5.30 33.02 -5.72
N ASP A 257 -5.61 33.78 -4.67
CA ASP A 257 -5.78 33.26 -3.31
C ASP A 257 -7.07 32.44 -3.12
N GLU A 258 -8.18 32.84 -3.75
CA GLU A 258 -9.40 32.02 -3.78
C GLU A 258 -9.14 30.70 -4.49
N LYS A 259 -8.51 30.72 -5.67
CA LYS A 259 -8.11 29.51 -6.40
C LYS A 259 -7.19 28.63 -5.56
N LYS A 260 -6.23 29.23 -4.85
CA LYS A 260 -5.33 28.51 -3.93
C LYS A 260 -6.10 27.76 -2.84
N LYS A 261 -7.05 28.44 -2.19
CA LYS A 261 -7.87 27.83 -1.12
C LYS A 261 -8.72 26.69 -1.68
N PHE A 262 -9.38 26.92 -2.82
CA PHE A 262 -10.19 25.92 -3.50
C PHE A 262 -9.39 24.66 -3.86
N PHE A 263 -8.31 24.79 -4.66
CA PHE A 263 -7.53 23.63 -5.09
C PHE A 263 -6.81 22.92 -3.94
N LYS A 264 -6.49 23.63 -2.85
CA LYS A 264 -5.99 23.01 -1.63
C LYS A 264 -7.07 22.15 -0.97
N SER A 265 -8.27 22.70 -0.76
CA SER A 265 -9.42 21.99 -0.19
C SER A 265 -9.80 20.77 -1.04
N ALA A 266 -9.90 20.95 -2.36
CA ALA A 266 -10.17 19.88 -3.32
C ALA A 266 -9.16 18.74 -3.22
N ASN A 267 -7.86 19.05 -3.15
CA ASN A 267 -6.81 18.03 -3.01
C ASN A 267 -6.89 17.28 -1.66
N THR A 268 -7.24 17.97 -0.57
CA THR A 268 -7.42 17.34 0.74
C THR A 268 -8.64 16.43 0.76
N ASN A 269 -9.77 16.86 0.19
CA ASN A 269 -11.03 16.11 0.20
C ASN A 269 -11.05 14.94 -0.79
N PHE A 270 -10.46 15.11 -1.97
CA PHE A 270 -10.37 14.05 -2.96
C PHE A 270 -9.31 13.02 -2.57
N GLY A 271 -8.15 13.50 -2.09
CA GLY A 271 -6.95 12.69 -1.89
C GLY A 271 -6.33 12.24 -3.21
N ILE A 272 -5.32 11.38 -3.11
CA ILE A 272 -4.54 10.91 -4.27
C ILE A 272 -4.55 9.39 -4.42
N SER A 273 -4.20 8.95 -5.62
CA SER A 273 -4.07 7.54 -5.96
C SER A 273 -2.67 7.02 -5.64
N ALA A 274 -2.57 5.76 -5.20
CA ALA A 274 -1.29 5.09 -4.98
C ALA A 274 -1.27 3.70 -5.62
N LEU A 275 -0.11 3.31 -6.16
CA LEU A 275 0.13 1.95 -6.65
C LEU A 275 0.88 1.14 -5.58
N CYS A 276 0.25 0.09 -5.07
CA CYS A 276 0.79 -0.78 -4.02
C CYS A 276 1.20 -2.13 -4.60
N LEU A 277 2.51 -2.43 -4.58
CA LEU A 277 3.07 -3.69 -5.08
C LEU A 277 3.40 -4.62 -3.91
N SER A 278 2.60 -5.68 -3.78
CA SER A 278 2.72 -6.69 -2.73
C SER A 278 3.92 -7.64 -2.93
N GLY A 279 4.41 -8.26 -1.85
CA GLY A 279 5.57 -9.14 -1.86
C GLY A 279 5.25 -10.64 -2.05
N GLY A 280 5.51 -11.20 -3.24
CA GLY A 280 5.16 -12.59 -3.57
C GLY A 280 6.31 -13.49 -4.02
N ALA A 281 7.55 -13.27 -3.56
CA ALA A 281 8.75 -13.93 -4.10
C ALA A 281 8.81 -13.81 -5.64
N SER A 282 9.07 -14.88 -6.40
CA SER A 282 9.11 -14.79 -7.87
C SER A 282 7.77 -14.36 -8.50
N PHE A 283 6.63 -14.50 -7.82
CA PHE A 283 5.37 -13.91 -8.31
C PHE A 283 5.40 -12.38 -8.37
N GLY A 284 6.35 -11.73 -7.69
CA GLY A 284 6.61 -10.30 -7.84
C GLY A 284 6.91 -9.88 -9.28
N TYR A 285 7.41 -10.77 -10.15
CA TYR A 285 7.70 -10.43 -11.54
C TYR A 285 6.44 -10.21 -12.40
N TYR A 286 5.25 -10.64 -11.93
CA TYR A 286 3.99 -10.24 -12.56
C TYR A 286 3.77 -8.71 -12.50
N HIS A 287 4.34 -8.02 -11.51
CA HIS A 287 4.24 -6.56 -11.38
C HIS A 287 4.87 -5.83 -12.56
N VAL A 288 5.87 -6.40 -13.22
CA VAL A 288 6.51 -5.81 -14.42
C VAL A 288 5.45 -5.58 -15.51
N GLY A 289 4.56 -6.56 -15.71
CA GLY A 289 3.44 -6.44 -16.65
C GLY A 289 2.36 -5.43 -16.23
N VAL A 290 2.10 -5.34 -14.93
CA VAL A 290 1.15 -4.38 -14.35
C VAL A 290 1.66 -2.95 -14.59
N ILE A 291 2.92 -2.68 -14.26
CA ILE A 291 3.56 -1.37 -14.47
C ILE A 291 3.63 -1.03 -15.94
N LYS A 292 3.99 -1.99 -16.80
CA LYS A 292 3.98 -1.80 -18.25
C LYS A 292 2.62 -1.29 -18.73
N ALA A 293 1.52 -1.89 -18.26
CA ALA A 293 0.17 -1.43 -18.61
C ALA A 293 -0.16 -0.03 -18.07
N PHE A 294 0.34 0.37 -16.89
CA PHE A 294 0.18 1.73 -16.36
C PHE A 294 0.99 2.77 -17.14
N VAL A 295 2.24 2.45 -17.47
CA VAL A 295 3.15 3.32 -18.22
C VAL A 295 2.66 3.52 -19.65
N GLU A 296 2.19 2.45 -20.29
CA GLU A 296 1.59 2.52 -21.64
C GLU A 296 0.30 3.35 -21.67
N ALA A 297 -0.47 3.33 -20.57
CA ALA A 297 -1.72 4.07 -20.47
C ALA A 297 -1.57 5.51 -19.97
N ASP A 298 -0.36 5.95 -19.61
CA ASP A 298 -0.11 7.24 -18.93
C ASP A 298 -0.94 7.41 -17.63
N LEU A 299 -1.11 6.30 -16.90
CA LEU A 299 -1.91 6.23 -15.66
C LEU A 299 -1.07 5.81 -14.45
N LEU A 300 0.26 5.94 -14.51
CA LEU A 300 1.11 5.56 -13.38
C LEU A 300 0.94 6.56 -12.21
N PRO A 301 0.47 6.13 -11.03
CA PRO A 301 0.31 7.02 -9.89
C PRO A 301 1.65 7.55 -9.37
N ARG A 302 1.62 8.72 -8.75
CA ARG A 302 2.83 9.37 -8.21
C ARG A 302 3.35 8.71 -6.94
N VAL A 303 2.45 8.15 -6.12
CA VAL A 303 2.81 7.41 -4.90
C VAL A 303 2.87 5.94 -5.23
N ILE A 304 4.05 5.34 -5.04
CA ILE A 304 4.27 3.92 -5.26
C ILE A 304 4.81 3.33 -3.96
N THR A 305 4.18 2.25 -3.50
CA THR A 305 4.68 1.46 -2.36
C THR A 305 5.02 0.07 -2.83
N GLY A 306 6.06 -0.50 -2.25
CA GLY A 306 6.41 -1.89 -2.50
C GLY A 306 6.94 -2.57 -1.25
N THR A 307 6.65 -3.86 -1.13
CA THR A 307 7.15 -4.71 -0.05
C THR A 307 7.84 -5.93 -0.66
N SER A 308 9.02 -6.31 -0.13
CA SER A 308 9.80 -7.45 -0.62
C SER A 308 10.04 -7.39 -2.14
N ALA A 309 9.68 -8.44 -2.90
CA ALA A 309 9.78 -8.47 -4.37
C ALA A 309 9.00 -7.32 -5.06
N GLY A 310 7.89 -6.84 -4.48
CA GLY A 310 7.18 -5.66 -4.96
C GLY A 310 7.96 -4.36 -4.73
N GLY A 311 8.77 -4.30 -3.67
CA GLY A 311 9.71 -3.21 -3.38
C GLY A 311 10.79 -3.10 -4.46
N LEU A 312 11.34 -4.23 -4.91
CA LEU A 312 12.36 -4.28 -5.96
C LEU A 312 11.88 -3.60 -7.25
N ILE A 313 10.66 -3.97 -7.68
CA ILE A 313 10.06 -3.41 -8.88
C ILE A 313 9.59 -1.96 -8.64
N ALA A 314 9.08 -1.62 -7.46
CA ALA A 314 8.75 -0.22 -7.11
C ALA A 314 9.99 0.69 -7.19
N ALA A 315 11.14 0.23 -6.70
CA ALA A 315 12.40 0.97 -6.77
C ALA A 315 12.90 1.15 -8.21
N LEU A 316 12.77 0.12 -9.05
CA LEU A 316 13.06 0.21 -10.49
C LEU A 316 12.28 1.36 -11.14
N VAL A 317 10.97 1.46 -10.82
CA VAL A 317 10.07 2.49 -11.36
C VAL A 317 10.34 3.88 -10.79
N CYS A 318 10.66 3.99 -9.50
CA CYS A 318 10.83 5.30 -8.85
C CYS A 318 12.20 5.92 -9.07
N THR A 319 13.22 5.15 -9.44
CA THR A 319 14.59 5.67 -9.68
C THR A 319 14.81 6.12 -11.11
N ARG A 320 13.96 5.71 -12.05
CA ARG A 320 14.14 5.94 -13.49
C ARG A 320 13.05 6.78 -14.10
N ARG A 321 13.42 7.59 -15.09
CA ARG A 321 12.47 8.43 -15.83
C ARG A 321 11.57 7.56 -16.71
N GLU A 322 10.45 8.11 -17.16
CA GLU A 322 9.49 7.33 -17.93
C GLU A 322 10.04 6.80 -19.26
N VAL A 323 10.87 7.59 -19.95
CA VAL A 323 11.54 7.16 -21.20
C VAL A 323 12.47 5.97 -20.92
N GLU A 324 13.30 6.08 -19.87
CA GLU A 324 14.20 5.01 -19.40
C GLU A 324 13.41 3.75 -18.98
N LEU A 325 12.20 3.90 -18.42
CA LEU A 325 11.36 2.75 -18.06
C LEU A 325 10.78 2.03 -19.27
N LYS A 326 10.36 2.78 -20.31
CA LYS A 326 9.79 2.17 -21.52
C LYS A 326 10.80 1.27 -22.24
N SER A 327 12.09 1.63 -22.22
CA SER A 327 13.16 0.78 -22.78
C SER A 327 13.52 -0.42 -21.89
N LEU A 328 13.36 -0.31 -20.56
CA LEU A 328 13.72 -1.37 -19.62
C LEU A 328 12.63 -2.41 -19.35
N LEU A 329 11.35 -2.08 -19.59
CA LEU A 329 10.22 -3.00 -19.40
C LEU A 329 10.09 -3.98 -20.59
N VAL A 330 11.18 -4.71 -20.83
CA VAL A 330 11.36 -5.72 -21.88
C VAL A 330 11.69 -7.09 -21.27
N PRO A 331 11.43 -8.20 -21.98
CA PRO A 331 11.75 -9.55 -21.51
C PRO A 331 13.23 -9.76 -21.15
N GLU A 332 14.14 -9.02 -21.79
CA GLU A 332 15.59 -9.07 -21.53
C GLU A 332 15.97 -8.64 -20.11
N LEU A 333 15.07 -7.95 -19.40
CA LEU A 333 15.24 -7.62 -17.99
C LEU A 333 15.50 -8.87 -17.12
N ALA A 334 15.01 -10.03 -17.55
CA ALA A 334 15.27 -11.33 -16.92
C ALA A 334 16.77 -11.59 -16.69
N ASN A 335 17.63 -11.14 -17.61
CA ASN A 335 19.08 -11.34 -17.52
C ASN A 335 19.71 -10.61 -16.32
N ARG A 336 19.03 -9.62 -15.74
CA ARG A 336 19.45 -8.90 -14.52
C ARG A 336 18.74 -9.40 -13.25
N ILE A 337 17.75 -10.27 -13.40
CA ILE A 337 17.01 -10.90 -12.30
C ILE A 337 17.67 -12.24 -11.98
N THR A 338 18.87 -12.22 -11.41
CA THR A 338 19.66 -13.44 -11.10
C THR A 338 19.75 -13.74 -9.61
N ALA A 339 18.71 -13.40 -8.84
CA ALA A 339 18.75 -13.49 -7.37
C ALA A 339 18.98 -14.93 -6.85
N CYS A 340 18.56 -15.94 -7.61
CA CYS A 340 18.58 -17.36 -7.26
C CYS A 340 19.58 -18.21 -8.07
N GLU A 341 20.62 -17.61 -8.66
CA GLU A 341 21.57 -18.31 -9.54
C GLU A 341 22.40 -19.42 -8.85
N GLU A 342 22.52 -19.38 -7.52
CA GLU A 342 23.41 -20.30 -6.80
C GLU A 342 22.86 -21.73 -6.75
N PRO A 343 23.71 -22.76 -7.00
CA PRO A 343 23.28 -24.15 -6.95
C PRO A 343 22.96 -24.61 -5.52
N PHE A 344 22.11 -25.63 -5.40
CA PHE A 344 21.65 -26.19 -4.11
C PHE A 344 22.77 -26.49 -3.12
N VAL A 345 23.89 -27.02 -3.61
CA VAL A 345 25.05 -27.38 -2.79
C VAL A 345 25.63 -26.15 -2.06
N VAL A 346 25.68 -25.01 -2.74
CA VAL A 346 26.27 -23.77 -2.21
C VAL A 346 25.31 -23.14 -1.19
N TRP A 347 24.06 -22.89 -1.59
CA TRP A 347 23.11 -22.24 -0.68
C TRP A 347 22.65 -23.17 0.44
N GLY A 348 22.58 -24.49 0.22
CA GLY A 348 22.24 -25.46 1.27
C GLY A 348 23.29 -25.52 2.38
N ARG A 349 24.59 -25.49 2.00
CA ARG A 349 25.68 -25.36 2.97
C ARG A 349 25.62 -24.04 3.74
N ARG A 350 25.26 -22.94 3.06
CA ARG A 350 25.05 -21.64 3.70
C ARG A 350 23.87 -21.68 4.67
N PHE A 351 22.73 -22.20 4.24
CA PHE A 351 21.52 -22.33 5.05
C PHE A 351 21.80 -23.10 6.34
N TRP A 352 22.57 -24.18 6.27
CA TRP A 352 22.98 -24.93 7.47
C TRP A 352 23.87 -24.13 8.43
N LYS A 353 24.74 -23.25 7.90
CA LYS A 353 25.67 -22.45 8.71
C LYS A 353 25.05 -21.16 9.27
N THR A 354 24.31 -20.43 8.45
CA THR A 354 23.84 -19.06 8.75
C THR A 354 22.33 -18.97 8.90
N GLY A 355 21.58 -20.03 8.59
CA GLY A 355 20.11 -20.03 8.61
C GLY A 355 19.46 -19.28 7.44
N ALA A 356 20.24 -18.83 6.45
CA ALA A 356 19.75 -18.07 5.30
C ALA A 356 20.15 -18.70 3.97
N ARG A 357 19.23 -18.66 3.00
CA ARG A 357 19.48 -19.10 1.62
C ARG A 357 20.39 -18.12 0.88
N PHE A 358 20.08 -16.83 0.91
CA PHE A 358 20.81 -15.80 0.15
C PHE A 358 21.92 -15.16 0.98
N ASP A 359 23.01 -14.80 0.29
CA ASP A 359 24.04 -13.92 0.86
C ASP A 359 23.58 -12.45 0.78
N SER A 360 23.66 -11.76 1.91
CA SER A 360 23.27 -10.35 2.01
C SER A 360 24.16 -9.45 1.16
N VAL A 361 25.45 -9.75 1.03
CA VAL A 361 26.37 -8.89 0.29
C VAL A 361 26.23 -9.08 -1.23
N LEU A 362 26.15 -10.34 -1.69
CA LEU A 362 25.84 -10.64 -3.09
C LEU A 362 24.51 -9.99 -3.51
N TRP A 363 23.49 -10.10 -2.66
CA TRP A 363 22.18 -9.55 -2.99
C TRP A 363 22.17 -8.01 -2.97
N ALA A 364 22.96 -7.37 -2.09
CA ALA A 364 23.18 -5.92 -2.13
C ALA A 364 23.76 -5.47 -3.47
N ARG A 365 24.81 -6.16 -3.96
CA ARG A 365 25.40 -5.88 -5.28
C ARG A 365 24.36 -5.96 -6.40
N LYS A 366 23.53 -7.00 -6.41
CA LYS A 366 22.46 -7.15 -7.43
C LYS A 366 21.37 -6.09 -7.31
N ALA A 367 21.00 -5.70 -6.09
CA ALA A 367 19.98 -4.68 -5.84
C ALA A 367 20.41 -3.27 -6.33
N THR A 368 21.70 -3.00 -6.47
CA THR A 368 22.21 -1.72 -7.02
C THR A 368 21.68 -1.44 -8.43
N PHE A 369 21.51 -2.47 -9.27
CA PHE A 369 20.94 -2.28 -10.61
C PHE A 369 19.53 -1.70 -10.57
N PHE A 370 18.66 -2.24 -9.71
CA PHE A 370 17.28 -1.77 -9.57
C PHE A 370 17.18 -0.37 -8.98
N THR A 371 18.23 0.09 -8.31
CA THR A 371 18.27 1.36 -7.58
C THR A 371 19.16 2.43 -8.22
N MET A 372 19.77 2.15 -9.38
CA MET A 372 20.76 3.02 -10.05
C MET A 372 21.96 3.34 -9.13
N GLY A 373 22.46 2.31 -8.44
CA GLY A 373 23.55 2.43 -7.48
C GLY A 373 23.06 2.78 -6.08
N SER A 374 23.85 3.53 -5.33
CA SER A 374 23.51 3.93 -3.95
C SER A 374 22.66 5.22 -3.90
N LEU A 375 21.58 5.27 -4.66
CA LEU A 375 20.63 6.39 -4.58
C LEU A 375 19.87 6.37 -3.25
N THR A 376 19.62 7.57 -2.71
CA THR A 376 18.74 7.77 -1.55
C THR A 376 17.29 8.02 -1.95
N PHE A 377 16.36 7.90 -1.00
CA PHE A 377 14.95 8.23 -1.26
C PHE A 377 14.75 9.69 -1.70
N ALA A 378 15.50 10.63 -1.11
CA ALA A 378 15.45 12.04 -1.50
C ALA A 378 16.00 12.27 -2.92
N GLU A 379 17.13 11.62 -3.27
CA GLU A 379 17.73 11.71 -4.60
C GLU A 379 16.81 11.11 -5.68
N ALA A 380 16.19 9.96 -5.40
CA ALA A 380 15.23 9.33 -6.31
C ALA A 380 13.99 10.21 -6.54
N PHE A 381 13.44 10.80 -5.47
CA PHE A 381 12.31 11.72 -5.57
C PHE A 381 12.68 12.99 -6.36
N ALA A 382 13.86 13.56 -6.14
CA ALA A 382 14.32 14.74 -6.90
C ALA A 382 14.50 14.44 -8.39
N ARG A 383 14.88 13.20 -8.75
CA ARG A 383 15.07 12.78 -10.14
C ARG A 383 13.78 12.52 -10.90
N THR A 384 12.80 11.85 -10.30
CA THR A 384 11.59 11.37 -11.00
C THR A 384 10.30 12.05 -10.56
N GLY A 385 10.29 12.69 -9.38
CA GLY A 385 9.08 13.24 -8.76
C GLY A 385 8.09 12.19 -8.26
N ARG A 386 8.45 10.89 -8.32
CA ARG A 386 7.67 9.76 -7.82
C ARG A 386 8.09 9.44 -6.40
N ILE A 387 7.11 9.16 -5.56
CA ILE A 387 7.29 8.89 -4.14
C ILE A 387 7.41 7.38 -3.96
N LEU A 388 8.63 6.92 -3.65
CA LEU A 388 8.90 5.53 -3.28
C LEU A 388 8.64 5.32 -1.79
N ASN A 389 7.87 4.28 -1.48
CA ASN A 389 7.63 3.81 -0.12
C ASN A 389 8.02 2.33 0.01
N ILE A 390 8.84 2.02 1.01
CA ILE A 390 9.26 0.65 1.33
C ILE A 390 8.94 0.36 2.80
N SER A 391 8.27 -0.76 3.05
CA SER A 391 7.92 -1.20 4.40
C SER A 391 9.01 -2.10 4.99
N VAL A 392 9.38 -1.84 6.25
CA VAL A 392 10.36 -2.64 7.01
C VAL A 392 9.93 -2.78 8.47
N ILE A 393 10.37 -3.83 9.15
CA ILE A 393 10.13 -4.05 10.58
C ILE A 393 11.48 -4.18 11.29
N PRO A 394 11.72 -3.47 12.40
CA PRO A 394 12.90 -3.72 13.22
C PRO A 394 12.92 -5.17 13.72
N ALA A 395 14.10 -5.77 13.88
CA ALA A 395 14.23 -7.16 14.34
C ALA A 395 13.66 -7.38 15.74
N ASP A 396 13.55 -6.30 16.53
CA ASP A 396 12.87 -6.29 17.82
C ASP A 396 11.36 -6.58 17.70
N ARG A 397 10.87 -7.47 18.57
CA ARG A 397 9.49 -7.99 18.50
C ARG A 397 8.44 -6.92 18.77
N ASN A 398 8.72 -5.94 19.62
CA ASN A 398 7.70 -4.98 20.05
C ASN A 398 7.66 -3.72 19.18
N SER A 399 8.64 -3.54 18.30
CA SER A 399 8.76 -2.34 17.48
C SER A 399 7.81 -2.37 16.28
N PRO A 400 7.05 -1.30 15.98
CA PRO A 400 6.07 -1.29 14.89
C PRO A 400 6.73 -1.28 13.50
N THR A 401 5.93 -1.53 12.46
CA THR A 401 6.33 -1.37 11.06
C THR A 401 6.73 0.08 10.78
N ARG A 402 7.84 0.29 10.07
CA ARG A 402 8.28 1.60 9.59
C ARG A 402 8.11 1.68 8.09
N LEU A 403 7.58 2.80 7.61
CA LEU A 403 7.48 3.12 6.19
C LEU A 403 8.61 4.08 5.82
N LEU A 404 9.57 3.59 5.04
CA LEU A 404 10.71 4.36 4.56
C LEU A 404 10.34 5.07 3.27
N ASN A 405 10.49 6.39 3.24
CA ASN A 405 10.26 7.25 2.09
C ASN A 405 11.12 8.52 2.17
N TYR A 406 10.98 9.42 1.21
CA TYR A 406 11.78 10.66 1.16
C TYR A 406 11.49 11.63 2.33
N VAL A 407 10.35 11.50 3.03
CA VAL A 407 9.99 12.32 4.20
C VAL A 407 10.54 11.72 5.48
N THR A 408 10.34 10.42 5.69
CA THR A 408 10.72 9.71 6.91
C THR A 408 12.20 9.30 6.93
N ALA A 409 12.77 9.09 5.76
CA ALA A 409 14.06 8.46 5.53
C ALA A 409 14.83 9.06 4.33
N PRO A 410 14.98 10.40 4.21
CA PRO A 410 15.50 11.05 3.00
C PRO A 410 16.88 10.53 2.58
N ASP A 411 17.78 10.36 3.55
CA ASP A 411 19.18 10.01 3.34
C ASP A 411 19.43 8.49 3.33
N CYS A 412 18.37 7.68 3.50
CA CYS A 412 18.48 6.23 3.49
C CYS A 412 18.72 5.71 2.08
N VAL A 413 19.66 4.79 1.94
CA VAL A 413 20.05 4.17 0.67
C VAL A 413 19.03 3.10 0.29
N ILE A 414 18.45 3.22 -0.90
CA ILE A 414 17.28 2.43 -1.29
C ILE A 414 17.57 0.93 -1.33
N TRP A 415 18.73 0.50 -1.85
CA TRP A 415 19.04 -0.93 -1.90
C TRP A 415 19.14 -1.57 -0.51
N SER A 416 19.61 -0.84 0.51
CA SER A 416 19.65 -1.35 1.88
C SER A 416 18.24 -1.54 2.46
N ALA A 417 17.31 -0.62 2.13
CA ALA A 417 15.90 -0.74 2.46
C ALA A 417 15.21 -1.89 1.73
N LEU A 418 15.56 -2.15 0.46
CA LEU A 418 15.07 -3.32 -0.29
C LEU A 418 15.53 -4.62 0.35
N LEU A 419 16.80 -4.68 0.76
CA LEU A 419 17.35 -5.85 1.45
C LEU A 419 16.62 -6.12 2.76
N ALA A 420 16.39 -5.07 3.57
CA ALA A 420 15.60 -5.16 4.79
C ALA A 420 14.17 -5.61 4.49
N SER A 421 13.58 -5.12 3.40
CA SER A 421 12.22 -5.47 3.00
C SER A 421 12.07 -6.87 2.43
N ALA A 422 13.13 -7.60 2.04
CA ALA A 422 13.03 -9.04 1.75
C ALA A 422 13.82 -9.93 2.70
N ALA A 423 14.21 -9.40 3.86
CA ALA A 423 14.77 -10.15 4.97
C ALA A 423 13.69 -11.00 5.68
N VAL A 424 13.21 -12.02 4.97
CA VAL A 424 12.29 -13.04 5.48
C VAL A 424 13.10 -14.14 6.16
N PRO A 425 12.75 -14.57 7.38
CA PRO A 425 13.45 -15.64 8.09
C PRO A 425 13.58 -16.89 7.21
N GLY A 426 14.79 -17.44 7.12
CA GLY A 426 15.11 -18.62 6.29
C GLY A 426 15.55 -18.27 4.86
N ILE A 427 15.12 -17.12 4.33
CA ILE A 427 15.52 -16.65 3.00
C ILE A 427 16.75 -15.75 3.12
N LEU A 428 16.65 -14.71 3.96
CA LEU A 428 17.72 -13.75 4.19
C LEU A 428 17.72 -13.31 5.66
N ASN A 429 18.91 -13.20 6.24
CA ASN A 429 19.08 -12.76 7.61
C ASN A 429 18.71 -11.27 7.78
N PRO A 430 18.35 -10.83 9.00
CA PRO A 430 18.07 -9.42 9.27
C PRO A 430 19.27 -8.54 8.91
N VAL A 431 19.03 -7.43 8.20
CA VAL A 431 20.08 -6.54 7.69
C VAL A 431 20.02 -5.14 8.31
N VAL A 432 21.12 -4.41 8.25
CA VAL A 432 21.21 -3.03 8.74
C VAL A 432 20.83 -2.05 7.61
N LEU A 433 20.10 -0.99 7.94
CA LEU A 433 19.84 0.08 6.98
C LEU A 433 21.05 1.01 6.88
N MET A 434 21.33 1.48 5.66
CA MET A 434 22.47 2.35 5.38
C MET A 434 21.99 3.76 5.05
N GLN A 435 22.72 4.76 5.55
CA GLN A 435 22.48 6.18 5.33
C GLN A 435 23.66 6.79 4.56
N LYS A 436 23.36 7.63 3.57
CA LYS A 436 24.37 8.38 2.82
C LYS A 436 24.58 9.74 3.48
N LEU A 437 25.83 10.06 3.79
CA LEU A 437 26.22 11.37 4.30
C LEU A 437 26.34 12.38 3.17
N LYS A 438 26.41 13.67 3.52
CA LYS A 438 26.60 14.77 2.55
C LYS A 438 27.89 14.62 1.74
N ASP A 439 28.89 13.99 2.33
CA ASP A 439 30.21 13.73 1.72
C ASP A 439 30.17 12.56 0.72
N GLY A 440 28.99 11.93 0.54
CA GLY A 440 28.78 10.79 -0.37
C GLY A 440 29.05 9.44 0.27
N THR A 441 29.78 9.39 1.39
CA THR A 441 30.08 8.15 2.12
C THR A 441 28.82 7.54 2.76
N ILE A 442 28.77 6.21 2.83
CA ILE A 442 27.64 5.48 3.41
C ILE A 442 28.02 4.92 4.77
N VAL A 443 27.16 5.16 5.76
CA VAL A 443 27.32 4.71 7.15
C VAL A 443 26.07 3.95 7.61
N PRO A 444 26.16 3.09 8.64
CA PRO A 444 24.98 2.51 9.26
C PRO A 444 24.05 3.60 9.79
N TRP A 445 22.74 3.43 9.62
CA TRP A 445 21.77 4.40 10.15
C TRP A 445 21.91 4.51 11.67
N GLU A 446 21.99 5.75 12.17
CA GLU A 446 22.14 6.24 13.57
C GLU A 446 21.40 5.48 14.71
N PHE A 447 20.51 4.54 14.42
CA PHE A 447 19.88 3.62 15.37
C PHE A 447 20.05 2.15 14.93
N SER A 448 21.28 1.63 15.01
CA SER A 448 21.69 0.26 14.64
C SER A 448 20.81 -0.82 15.28
N SER A 449 19.69 -1.13 14.63
CA SER A 449 18.92 -2.34 14.84
C SER A 449 18.80 -3.02 13.49
N LYS A 450 19.01 -4.32 13.42
CA LYS A 450 18.74 -5.07 12.19
C LYS A 450 17.25 -4.98 11.86
N PHE A 451 16.90 -5.04 10.58
CA PHE A 451 15.54 -4.97 10.06
C PHE A 451 15.18 -6.25 9.31
N LYS A 452 13.88 -6.54 9.26
CA LYS A 452 13.22 -7.68 8.63
C LYS A 452 12.12 -7.20 7.68
N ASP A 453 11.61 -8.12 6.87
CA ASP A 453 10.55 -7.85 5.91
C ASP A 453 9.28 -7.29 6.58
N GLY A 454 8.76 -6.17 6.06
CA GLY A 454 7.52 -5.53 6.49
C GLY A 454 6.27 -6.38 6.27
N SER A 455 6.28 -7.26 5.27
CA SER A 455 5.18 -8.18 4.94
C SER A 455 4.86 -9.16 6.06
N LEU A 456 5.75 -9.36 7.03
CA LEU A 456 5.48 -10.22 8.18
C LEU A 456 4.39 -9.67 9.10
N ARG A 457 4.11 -8.36 9.07
CA ARG A 457 3.00 -7.77 9.83
C ARG A 457 2.01 -7.02 8.97
N VAL A 458 2.51 -6.20 8.04
CA VAL A 458 1.70 -5.36 7.18
C VAL A 458 2.33 -5.32 5.80
N ASP A 459 1.84 -6.14 4.87
CA ASP A 459 2.28 -6.13 3.48
C ASP A 459 1.99 -4.76 2.80
N ILE A 460 0.79 -4.20 3.01
CA ILE A 460 0.40 -2.91 2.40
C ILE A 460 -0.02 -1.91 3.47
N PRO A 461 0.81 -0.88 3.76
CA PRO A 461 0.56 0.06 4.85
C PRO A 461 -0.39 1.19 4.43
N ILE A 462 -1.65 0.85 4.10
CA ILE A 462 -2.67 1.82 3.62
C ILE A 462 -2.87 2.98 4.60
N GLN A 463 -2.92 2.70 5.91
CA GLN A 463 -3.08 3.73 6.93
C GLN A 463 -1.91 4.71 6.93
N SER A 464 -0.67 4.22 6.85
CA SER A 464 0.52 5.07 6.80
C SER A 464 0.56 5.90 5.51
N LEU A 465 0.17 5.33 4.37
CA LEU A 465 0.07 6.07 3.10
C LEU A 465 -0.98 7.18 3.16
N ASN A 466 -2.11 6.92 3.81
CA ASN A 466 -3.12 7.95 4.04
C ASN A 466 -2.58 9.07 4.93
N LEU A 467 -1.90 8.73 6.03
CA LEU A 467 -1.34 9.71 6.97
C LEU A 467 -0.23 10.59 6.36
N PHE A 468 0.68 10.01 5.57
CA PHE A 468 1.81 10.75 5.01
C PHE A 468 1.49 11.49 3.71
N PHE A 469 0.60 10.95 2.88
CA PHE A 469 0.39 11.45 1.52
C PHE A 469 -1.09 11.65 1.15
N ASN A 470 -2.02 11.52 2.09
CA ASN A 470 -3.46 11.61 1.84
C ASN A 470 -3.94 10.66 0.72
N VAL A 471 -3.42 9.43 0.72
CA VAL A 471 -3.84 8.38 -0.21
C VAL A 471 -5.23 7.89 0.18
N THR A 472 -6.20 8.12 -0.69
CA THR A 472 -7.60 7.68 -0.53
C THR A 472 -7.98 6.56 -1.50
N PHE A 473 -7.19 6.37 -2.56
CA PHE A 473 -7.45 5.35 -3.59
C PHE A 473 -6.23 4.45 -3.84
N PRO A 474 -6.03 3.43 -2.98
CA PRO A 474 -4.96 2.47 -3.16
C PRO A 474 -5.32 1.45 -4.26
N VAL A 475 -4.53 1.42 -5.31
CA VAL A 475 -4.53 0.38 -6.35
C VAL A 475 -3.51 -0.67 -5.97
N VAL A 476 -3.98 -1.85 -5.58
CA VAL A 476 -3.14 -2.93 -5.06
C VAL A 476 -2.87 -3.96 -6.14
N SER A 477 -1.61 -4.26 -6.44
CA SER A 477 -1.23 -5.45 -7.20
C SER A 477 -0.84 -6.54 -6.21
N GLN A 478 -1.68 -7.56 -6.10
CA GLN A 478 -1.54 -8.62 -5.12
C GLN A 478 -1.03 -9.91 -5.76
N VAL A 479 0.18 -10.30 -5.38
CA VAL A 479 0.90 -11.46 -5.93
C VAL A 479 1.17 -12.53 -4.87
N ASN A 480 0.80 -12.30 -3.62
CA ASN A 480 1.10 -13.25 -2.54
C ASN A 480 0.56 -14.64 -2.86
N PRO A 481 1.42 -15.68 -2.85
CA PRO A 481 1.02 -17.04 -3.14
C PRO A 481 -0.19 -17.45 -2.29
N HIS A 482 -0.09 -17.31 -0.97
CA HIS A 482 -1.13 -17.73 -0.05
C HIS A 482 -2.48 -17.05 -0.32
N VAL A 483 -2.52 -15.81 -0.82
CA VAL A 483 -3.77 -15.09 -1.12
C VAL A 483 -4.41 -15.57 -2.41
N HIS A 484 -3.61 -16.05 -3.37
CA HIS A 484 -4.08 -16.49 -4.69
C HIS A 484 -5.07 -17.66 -4.62
N LEU A 485 -4.94 -18.52 -3.59
CA LEU A 485 -5.84 -19.66 -3.38
C LEU A 485 -7.20 -19.24 -2.83
N PHE A 486 -7.26 -18.18 -2.00
CA PHE A 486 -8.47 -17.81 -1.26
C PHE A 486 -9.26 -16.64 -1.87
N PHE A 487 -8.66 -15.86 -2.78
CA PHE A 487 -9.35 -14.70 -3.34
C PHE A 487 -10.01 -15.01 -4.68
N PHE A 488 -11.34 -15.08 -4.66
CA PHE A 488 -12.17 -15.10 -5.86
C PHE A 488 -13.27 -14.07 -5.68
N ALA A 489 -13.50 -13.24 -6.69
CA ALA A 489 -14.54 -12.22 -6.69
C ALA A 489 -15.87 -12.86 -7.12
N PRO A 490 -16.77 -13.23 -6.19
CA PRO A 490 -17.94 -14.07 -6.51
C PRO A 490 -18.93 -13.33 -7.41
N ARG A 491 -18.93 -11.99 -7.34
CA ARG A 491 -19.71 -11.11 -8.20
C ARG A 491 -18.84 -10.23 -9.10
N GLY A 492 -17.75 -10.79 -9.62
CA GLY A 492 -16.94 -10.15 -10.68
C GLY A 492 -15.96 -9.12 -10.15
N SER A 493 -15.08 -8.66 -11.04
CA SER A 493 -14.11 -7.59 -10.78
C SER A 493 -14.23 -6.54 -11.88
N ALA A 494 -13.73 -5.32 -11.65
CA ALA A 494 -13.71 -4.28 -12.68
C ALA A 494 -13.18 -4.83 -14.05
N GLY A 495 -13.98 -4.61 -15.10
CA GLY A 495 -13.77 -5.07 -16.48
C GLY A 495 -13.85 -6.59 -16.70
N LYS A 496 -14.40 -7.33 -15.73
CA LYS A 496 -14.68 -8.77 -15.83
C LYS A 496 -16.10 -9.04 -15.35
N PRO A 497 -17.08 -8.95 -16.26
CA PRO A 497 -18.45 -9.21 -15.90
C PRO A 497 -18.67 -10.65 -15.47
N VAL A 498 -19.49 -10.78 -14.43
CA VAL A 498 -19.90 -12.09 -13.95
C VAL A 498 -20.61 -12.79 -15.08
N ALA A 499 -20.36 -14.08 -15.25
CA ALA A 499 -21.17 -14.91 -16.13
C ALA A 499 -22.58 -15.16 -15.54
N HIS A 500 -23.20 -14.14 -14.92
CA HIS A 500 -24.63 -14.14 -14.71
C HIS A 500 -25.25 -14.04 -16.09
N SER A 501 -25.72 -15.20 -16.58
CA SER A 501 -26.54 -15.23 -17.78
C SER A 501 -27.82 -14.48 -17.44
N LYS A 502 -27.89 -13.19 -17.80
CA LYS A 502 -29.18 -12.52 -18.06
C LYS A 502 -29.85 -13.39 -19.13
N GLY A 503 -30.72 -14.32 -18.71
CA GLY A 503 -31.38 -15.30 -19.59
C GLY A 503 -31.37 -16.78 -19.19
N LYS A 504 -30.80 -17.22 -18.06
CA LYS A 504 -31.02 -18.61 -17.57
C LYS A 504 -32.02 -18.64 -16.40
N GLY A 505 -33.02 -19.51 -16.51
CA GLY A 505 -34.16 -19.62 -15.59
C GLY A 505 -33.81 -19.87 -14.12
N TRP A 506 -34.84 -19.87 -13.26
CA TRP A 506 -34.75 -19.89 -11.79
C TRP A 506 -33.77 -20.93 -11.22
N ARG A 507 -33.74 -22.15 -11.77
CA ARG A 507 -32.83 -23.24 -11.38
C ARG A 507 -31.34 -22.90 -11.55
N GLY A 508 -30.97 -22.20 -12.63
CA GLY A 508 -29.58 -21.80 -12.87
C GLY A 508 -29.12 -20.67 -11.95
N ARG A 509 -30.04 -19.77 -11.60
CA ARG A 509 -29.81 -18.66 -10.67
C ARG A 509 -29.65 -19.17 -9.23
N LEU A 510 -30.51 -20.09 -8.81
CA LEU A 510 -30.44 -20.73 -7.49
C LEU A 510 -29.15 -21.53 -7.32
N GLY A 511 -28.78 -22.35 -8.32
CA GLY A 511 -27.54 -23.13 -8.27
C GLY A 511 -26.28 -22.25 -8.16
N ASN A 512 -26.18 -21.18 -8.94
CA ASN A 512 -25.04 -20.25 -8.84
C ASN A 512 -25.01 -19.51 -7.50
N PHE A 513 -26.17 -19.12 -6.98
CA PHE A 513 -26.28 -18.47 -5.68
C PHE A 513 -25.83 -19.41 -4.55
N LEU A 514 -26.32 -20.66 -4.54
CA LEU A 514 -25.93 -21.66 -3.54
C LEU A 514 -24.44 -21.96 -3.59
N LEU A 515 -23.86 -22.19 -4.78
CA LEU A 515 -22.41 -22.39 -4.90
C LEU A 515 -21.62 -21.17 -4.40
N SER A 516 -22.06 -19.95 -4.73
CA SER A 516 -21.41 -18.72 -4.25
C SER A 516 -21.56 -18.52 -2.74
N ALA A 517 -22.72 -18.90 -2.17
CA ALA A 517 -22.99 -18.81 -0.74
C ALA A 517 -22.15 -19.82 0.05
N VAL A 518 -22.08 -21.07 -0.39
CA VAL A 518 -21.22 -22.10 0.21
C VAL A 518 -19.75 -21.71 0.10
N GLU A 519 -19.32 -21.19 -1.06
CA GLU A 519 -17.95 -20.69 -1.24
C GLU A 519 -17.64 -19.57 -0.23
N GLN A 520 -18.55 -18.61 -0.06
CA GLN A 520 -18.37 -17.50 0.87
C GLN A 520 -18.38 -17.97 2.33
N TRP A 521 -19.24 -18.92 2.68
CA TRP A 521 -19.30 -19.53 4.01
C TRP A 521 -17.99 -20.26 4.34
N LEU A 522 -17.47 -21.09 3.41
CA LEU A 522 -16.19 -21.78 3.59
C LEU A 522 -15.02 -20.80 3.77
N LYS A 523 -14.98 -19.70 3.01
CA LYS A 523 -13.97 -18.65 3.20
C LYS A 523 -14.03 -18.02 4.58
N HIS A 524 -15.23 -17.78 5.10
CA HIS A 524 -15.42 -17.21 6.43
C HIS A 524 -15.00 -18.20 7.53
N GLU A 525 -15.35 -19.48 7.42
CA GLU A 525 -14.91 -20.51 8.38
C GLU A 525 -13.38 -20.70 8.35
N LEU A 526 -12.75 -20.79 7.18
CA LEU A 526 -11.29 -20.81 7.05
C LEU A 526 -10.64 -19.60 7.75
N THR A 527 -11.16 -18.39 7.49
CA THR A 527 -10.66 -17.16 8.12
C THR A 527 -10.83 -17.18 9.64
N LYS A 528 -11.95 -17.69 10.13
CA LYS A 528 -12.23 -17.87 11.56
C LYS A 528 -11.24 -18.86 12.19
N ASN A 529 -10.99 -20.00 11.55
CA ASN A 529 -10.04 -21.00 12.02
C ASN A 529 -8.61 -20.42 12.12
N PHE A 530 -8.17 -19.62 11.15
CA PHE A 530 -6.88 -18.91 11.24
C PHE A 530 -6.85 -17.85 12.36
N LYS A 531 -7.96 -17.13 12.61
CA LYS A 531 -8.06 -16.20 13.75
C LYS A 531 -7.93 -16.91 15.09
N VAL A 532 -8.61 -18.05 15.25
CA VAL A 532 -8.51 -18.89 16.46
C VAL A 532 -7.08 -19.34 16.69
N ILE A 533 -6.38 -19.80 15.64
CA ILE A 533 -4.96 -20.18 15.73
C ILE A 533 -4.09 -19.02 16.22
N ARG A 534 -4.30 -17.80 15.69
CA ARG A 534 -3.55 -16.61 16.10
C ARG A 534 -3.84 -16.22 17.55
N ASP A 535 -5.13 -16.10 17.90
CA ASP A 535 -5.56 -15.53 19.17
C ASP A 535 -5.24 -16.47 20.35
N LEU A 536 -5.16 -17.78 20.10
CA LEU A 536 -4.69 -18.78 21.06
C LEU A 536 -3.15 -19.00 21.04
N GLU A 537 -2.41 -18.22 20.24
CA GLU A 537 -0.95 -18.31 20.03
C GLU A 537 -0.49 -19.74 19.64
N LEU A 538 -1.36 -20.56 19.02
CA LEU A 538 -1.11 -21.99 18.84
C LEU A 538 0.04 -22.29 17.88
N LEU A 539 0.29 -21.41 16.89
CA LEU A 539 1.39 -21.60 15.93
C LEU A 539 2.76 -21.42 16.61
N PRO A 540 3.69 -22.39 16.46
CA PRO A 540 5.04 -22.23 16.97
C PRO A 540 5.73 -21.06 16.28
N THR A 541 6.59 -20.36 17.02
CA THR A 541 7.47 -19.32 16.46
C THR A 541 8.52 -19.99 15.58
N VAL A 542 8.18 -20.26 14.32
CA VAL A 542 9.13 -20.80 13.34
C VAL A 542 10.12 -19.69 13.00
N LEU A 543 11.41 -19.94 13.26
CA LEU A 543 12.50 -18.95 13.09
C LEU A 543 12.30 -17.65 13.89
N GLY A 544 11.68 -17.75 15.07
CA GLY A 544 11.50 -16.62 16.00
C GLY A 544 10.53 -15.54 15.49
N GLN A 545 9.59 -15.90 14.62
CA GLN A 545 8.55 -15.00 14.11
C GLN A 545 7.15 -15.64 14.14
N ASP A 546 6.13 -14.79 14.34
CA ASP A 546 4.72 -15.16 14.39
C ASP A 546 4.09 -15.08 12.99
N TRP A 547 4.08 -16.21 12.28
CA TRP A 547 3.54 -16.33 10.91
C TRP A 547 2.01 -16.26 10.83
N SER A 548 1.32 -16.39 11.96
CA SER A 548 -0.14 -16.32 12.06
C SER A 548 -0.72 -15.00 11.54
N SER A 549 0.04 -13.91 11.67
CA SER A 549 -0.38 -12.58 11.24
C SER A 549 -0.36 -12.41 9.72
N VAL A 550 0.48 -13.15 8.98
CA VAL A 550 0.60 -13.09 7.52
C VAL A 550 -0.70 -13.52 6.84
N PHE A 551 -1.35 -14.58 7.33
CA PHE A 551 -2.59 -15.09 6.74
C PHE A 551 -3.81 -14.19 7.00
N LEU A 552 -3.74 -13.29 7.99
CA LEU A 552 -4.86 -12.46 8.43
C LEU A 552 -4.78 -11.01 7.93
N GLN A 553 -3.78 -10.68 7.11
CA GLN A 553 -3.62 -9.33 6.61
C GLN A 553 -4.72 -8.96 5.60
N ARG A 554 -5.03 -7.66 5.53
CA ARG A 554 -5.90 -7.12 4.49
C ARG A 554 -5.05 -6.88 3.24
N PHE A 555 -5.38 -7.60 2.17
CA PHE A 555 -4.67 -7.55 0.89
C PHE A 555 -5.44 -6.81 -0.21
N ASP A 556 -6.53 -6.12 0.17
CA ASP A 556 -7.43 -5.44 -0.76
C ASP A 556 -7.27 -3.92 -0.72
N GLY A 557 -7.32 -3.30 -1.90
CA GLY A 557 -7.41 -1.86 -2.08
C GLY A 557 -8.76 -1.43 -2.67
N ALA A 558 -8.85 -0.16 -3.09
CA ALA A 558 -10.00 0.31 -3.87
C ALA A 558 -10.11 -0.46 -5.20
N VAL A 559 -8.95 -0.77 -5.79
CA VAL A 559 -8.83 -1.66 -6.95
C VAL A 559 -7.74 -2.67 -6.69
N THR A 560 -8.07 -3.96 -6.62
CA THR A 560 -7.06 -5.03 -6.45
C THR A 560 -6.83 -5.78 -7.76
N ILE A 561 -5.58 -5.84 -8.23
CA ILE A 561 -5.09 -6.53 -9.43
C ILE A 561 -4.53 -7.90 -9.05
N TRP A 562 -5.08 -8.94 -9.68
CA TRP A 562 -4.75 -10.34 -9.41
C TRP A 562 -4.23 -10.99 -10.69
N PRO A 563 -2.94 -11.35 -10.77
CA PRO A 563 -2.41 -12.10 -11.90
C PRO A 563 -2.96 -13.52 -11.92
N ARG A 564 -2.91 -14.17 -13.09
CA ARG A 564 -3.29 -15.58 -13.22
C ARG A 564 -2.03 -16.44 -13.14
N THR A 565 -1.81 -17.06 -12.00
CA THR A 565 -0.69 -18.00 -11.81
C THR A 565 -1.03 -19.38 -12.35
N ARG A 566 -0.01 -20.15 -12.70
CA ARG A 566 -0.09 -21.58 -13.04
C ARG A 566 0.33 -22.41 -11.84
N LEU A 567 -0.11 -23.67 -11.76
CA LEU A 567 0.35 -24.61 -10.72
C LEU A 567 1.88 -24.74 -10.72
N TRP A 568 2.51 -24.77 -11.89
CA TRP A 568 3.96 -24.86 -12.01
C TRP A 568 4.71 -23.65 -11.43
N ASP A 569 4.08 -22.48 -11.42
CA ASP A 569 4.69 -21.26 -10.87
C ASP A 569 4.94 -21.42 -9.35
N TRP A 570 4.11 -22.21 -8.65
CA TRP A 570 4.28 -22.49 -7.22
C TRP A 570 5.52 -23.32 -6.91
N PHE A 571 5.86 -24.28 -7.79
CA PHE A 571 7.10 -25.04 -7.66
C PHE A 571 8.33 -24.19 -8.02
N ARG A 572 8.14 -23.14 -8.82
CA ARG A 572 9.16 -22.16 -9.25
C ARG A 572 9.17 -20.86 -8.43
N ILE A 573 8.62 -20.90 -7.21
CA ILE A 573 8.47 -19.70 -6.37
C ILE A 573 9.80 -19.06 -5.92
N LEU A 574 10.88 -19.86 -5.86
CA LEU A 574 12.23 -19.43 -5.50
C LEU A 574 13.25 -19.77 -6.60
N THR A 575 12.85 -19.55 -7.85
CA THR A 575 13.72 -19.67 -9.03
C THR A 575 13.62 -18.39 -9.87
N ASP A 576 14.72 -18.03 -10.53
CA ASP A 576 14.76 -16.86 -11.41
C ASP A 576 13.99 -17.12 -12.72
N PRO A 577 13.37 -16.09 -13.32
CA PRO A 577 12.65 -16.23 -14.58
C PRO A 577 13.60 -16.14 -15.77
N ASP A 578 13.45 -17.04 -16.74
CA ASP A 578 14.06 -16.88 -18.07
C ASP A 578 13.38 -15.74 -18.85
N PRO A 579 14.02 -15.14 -19.87
CA PRO A 579 13.40 -14.08 -20.69
C PRO A 579 12.01 -14.48 -21.24
N VAL A 580 11.86 -15.72 -21.69
CA VAL A 580 10.57 -16.26 -22.19
C VAL A 580 9.52 -16.33 -21.08
N GLU A 581 9.94 -16.71 -19.87
CA GLU A 581 9.05 -16.81 -18.73
C GLU A 581 8.67 -15.42 -18.20
N LEU A 582 9.61 -14.48 -18.18
CA LEU A 582 9.34 -13.09 -17.84
C LEU A 582 8.38 -12.46 -18.85
N GLU A 583 8.56 -12.68 -20.17
CA GLU A 583 7.62 -12.21 -21.20
C GLU A 583 6.21 -12.71 -20.91
N ARG A 584 6.07 -13.99 -20.56
CA ARG A 584 4.79 -14.57 -20.17
C ARG A 584 4.20 -13.88 -18.95
N MET A 585 4.98 -13.70 -17.88
CA MET A 585 4.52 -13.06 -16.64
C MET A 585 4.12 -11.62 -16.89
N MET A 586 4.90 -10.88 -17.67
CA MET A 586 4.58 -9.52 -18.12
C MET A 586 3.24 -9.50 -18.88
N LYS A 587 3.06 -10.39 -19.85
CA LYS A 587 1.81 -10.48 -20.62
C LYS A 587 0.60 -10.74 -19.71
N VAL A 588 0.73 -11.67 -18.77
CA VAL A 588 -0.35 -11.97 -17.81
C VAL A 588 -0.65 -10.74 -16.94
N GLY A 589 0.39 -10.07 -16.44
CA GLY A 589 0.25 -8.85 -15.64
C GLY A 589 -0.47 -7.73 -16.38
N SER A 590 -0.13 -7.49 -17.65
CA SER A 590 -0.78 -6.47 -18.47
C SER A 590 -2.25 -6.81 -18.76
N LEU A 591 -2.53 -8.07 -19.15
CA LEU A 591 -3.88 -8.56 -19.45
C LEU A 591 -4.86 -8.45 -18.27
N VAL A 592 -4.39 -8.62 -17.04
CA VAL A 592 -5.25 -8.49 -15.85
C VAL A 592 -5.43 -7.04 -15.40
N THR A 593 -4.58 -6.14 -15.89
CA THR A 593 -4.56 -4.72 -15.53
C THR A 593 -5.44 -3.89 -16.47
N TRP A 594 -5.42 -4.14 -17.78
CA TRP A 594 -6.21 -3.40 -18.77
C TRP A 594 -7.70 -3.21 -18.42
N PRO A 595 -8.43 -4.23 -17.92
CA PRO A 595 -9.84 -4.05 -17.58
C PRO A 595 -10.10 -3.09 -16.41
N LYS A 596 -9.07 -2.83 -15.60
CA LYS A 596 -9.14 -1.95 -14.42
C LYS A 596 -8.69 -0.53 -14.70
N LEU A 597 -7.93 -0.32 -15.78
CA LEU A 597 -7.40 0.98 -16.15
C LEU A 597 -8.48 2.02 -16.38
N HIS A 598 -9.68 1.64 -16.85
CA HIS A 598 -10.77 2.58 -17.04
C HIS A 598 -11.24 3.21 -15.73
N MET A 599 -11.47 2.38 -14.70
CA MET A 599 -11.87 2.84 -13.37
C MET A 599 -10.81 3.75 -12.74
N ILE A 600 -9.54 3.37 -12.88
CA ILE A 600 -8.41 4.14 -12.37
C ILE A 600 -8.26 5.46 -13.14
N GLY A 601 -8.43 5.41 -14.47
CA GLY A 601 -8.35 6.55 -15.37
C GLY A 601 -9.38 7.62 -15.03
N ASN A 602 -10.64 7.25 -14.79
CA ASN A 602 -11.70 8.18 -14.42
C ASN A 602 -11.33 8.99 -13.18
N ARG A 603 -10.78 8.33 -12.16
CA ARG A 603 -10.32 9.01 -10.95
C ARG A 603 -9.08 9.88 -11.19
N MET A 604 -8.10 9.36 -11.94
CA MET A 604 -6.86 10.09 -12.21
C MET A 604 -7.05 11.33 -13.08
N ARG A 605 -8.09 11.39 -13.92
CA ARG A 605 -8.45 12.60 -14.69
C ARG A 605 -8.72 13.79 -13.75
N ILE A 606 -9.56 13.59 -12.74
CA ILE A 606 -9.89 14.62 -11.74
C ILE A 606 -8.66 14.96 -10.88
N GLU A 607 -7.89 13.95 -10.45
CA GLU A 607 -6.64 14.16 -9.71
C GLU A 607 -5.64 15.04 -10.51
N ARG A 608 -5.52 14.79 -11.81
CA ARG A 608 -4.65 15.56 -12.73
C ARG A 608 -5.11 17.01 -12.86
N GLN A 609 -6.41 17.26 -12.99
CA GLN A 609 -6.96 18.62 -13.06
C GLN A 609 -6.73 19.41 -11.77
N ILE A 610 -6.94 18.78 -10.61
CA ILE A 610 -6.64 19.40 -9.30
C ILE A 610 -5.15 19.71 -9.19
N TYR A 611 -4.29 18.79 -9.61
CA TYR A 611 -2.84 18.98 -9.61
C TYR A 611 -2.39 20.14 -10.51
N GLN A 612 -2.93 20.23 -11.73
CA GLN A 612 -2.69 21.33 -12.66
C GLN A 612 -3.17 22.67 -12.08
N GLY A 613 -4.34 22.70 -11.43
CA GLY A 613 -4.83 23.89 -10.71
C GLY A 613 -3.87 24.36 -9.62
N ARG A 614 -3.31 23.44 -8.83
CA ARG A 614 -2.27 23.75 -7.83
C ARG A 614 -0.98 24.27 -8.46
N GLN A 615 -0.54 23.70 -9.59
CA GLN A 615 0.64 24.18 -10.32
C GLN A 615 0.42 25.60 -10.86
N PHE A 616 -0.73 25.85 -11.48
CA PHE A 616 -1.11 27.16 -12.00
C PHE A 616 -1.04 28.25 -10.92
N VAL A 617 -1.67 28.02 -9.76
CA VAL A 617 -1.63 28.95 -8.62
C VAL A 617 -0.19 29.21 -8.14
N ARG A 618 0.65 28.17 -8.08
CA ARG A 618 2.04 28.33 -7.64
C ARG A 618 2.86 29.15 -8.65
N SER A 619 2.67 28.93 -9.94
CA SER A 619 3.34 29.69 -10.99
C SER A 619 2.90 31.16 -10.97
N ALA A 620 1.60 31.42 -10.81
CA ALA A 620 1.04 32.76 -10.67
C ALA A 620 1.60 33.51 -9.45
N LEU A 621 1.79 32.83 -8.31
CA LEU A 621 2.38 33.42 -7.10
C LEU A 621 3.89 33.67 -7.21
N LYS A 622 4.61 32.96 -8.08
CA LYS A 622 6.06 33.16 -8.31
C LYS A 622 6.35 34.30 -9.29
N ALA A 623 5.47 34.52 -10.27
CA ALA A 623 5.61 35.58 -11.27
C ALA A 623 5.86 37.00 -10.71
N PRO A 624 5.21 37.46 -9.61
CA PRO A 624 5.45 38.82 -9.11
C PRO A 624 6.83 39.06 -8.48
N ALA A 625 7.63 38.02 -8.19
CA ALA A 625 8.96 38.20 -7.61
C ALA A 625 10.04 38.60 -8.64
N ALA A 626 9.79 38.44 -9.94
CA ALA A 626 10.76 38.76 -10.99
C ALA A 626 10.69 40.21 -11.50
N HIS A 627 9.63 40.96 -11.17
CA HIS A 627 9.40 42.30 -11.74
C HIS A 627 9.86 43.49 -10.88
N ASN A 628 10.38 43.25 -9.66
CA ASN A 628 10.83 44.31 -8.75
C ASN A 628 12.35 44.56 -8.72
N TYR A 629 13.09 44.08 -9.71
CA TYR A 629 14.48 44.50 -9.95
C TYR A 629 14.59 45.18 -11.31
N ASN A 630 14.10 46.42 -11.40
CA ASN A 630 14.62 47.42 -12.36
C ASN A 630 14.05 48.80 -12.05
N HIS A 631 14.69 49.50 -11.12
CA HIS A 631 14.90 50.93 -11.23
C HIS A 631 16.11 51.31 -10.36
N ASN A 632 17.28 51.32 -10.99
CA ASN A 632 18.31 52.37 -10.82
C ASN A 632 19.56 52.02 -11.65
N GLY A 633 19.85 52.85 -12.66
CA GLY A 633 21.17 52.94 -13.32
C GLY A 633 21.20 52.62 -14.82
N PRO A 634 21.73 53.51 -15.68
CA PRO A 634 21.95 53.23 -17.09
C PRO A 634 23.27 52.46 -17.27
N GLY A 635 23.25 51.27 -17.87
CA GLY A 635 24.48 50.54 -18.14
C GLY A 635 24.30 49.18 -18.80
N LYS A 636 24.51 49.15 -20.13
CA LYS A 636 24.89 48.00 -20.99
C LYS A 636 24.00 46.75 -20.93
N SER A 637 23.17 46.62 -21.97
CA SER A 637 22.45 45.40 -22.34
C SER A 637 23.42 44.28 -22.74
N VAL A 638 23.63 43.31 -21.84
CA VAL A 638 24.10 41.98 -22.23
C VAL A 638 22.86 41.10 -22.30
N LEU A 639 22.48 40.70 -23.52
CA LEU A 639 21.47 39.68 -23.79
C LEU A 639 21.93 38.36 -23.17
N ARG A 640 21.60 38.14 -21.89
CA ARG A 640 21.71 36.84 -21.26
C ARG A 640 20.51 36.02 -21.70
N LEU A 641 20.72 35.19 -22.73
CA LEU A 641 19.81 34.11 -23.11
C LEU A 641 19.37 33.38 -21.82
N GLN A 642 18.09 33.55 -21.45
CA GLN A 642 17.49 32.75 -20.40
C GLN A 642 17.51 31.30 -20.90
N PRO A 643 17.97 30.34 -20.08
CA PRO A 643 17.74 28.94 -20.40
C PRO A 643 16.22 28.72 -20.47
N PRO A 644 15.73 27.84 -21.37
CA PRO A 644 14.31 27.58 -21.53
C PRO A 644 13.70 27.16 -20.19
N PRO A 645 12.40 27.42 -19.95
CA PRO A 645 11.74 27.06 -18.70
C PRO A 645 11.92 25.56 -18.46
N ALA A 646 12.59 25.22 -17.36
CA ALA A 646 12.80 23.84 -16.97
C ALA A 646 11.44 23.14 -16.88
N LEU A 647 11.30 22.07 -17.67
CA LEU A 647 10.19 21.13 -17.64
C LEU A 647 9.90 20.73 -16.18
N ASP A 648 8.68 21.01 -15.72
CA ASP A 648 8.02 20.49 -14.52
C ASP A 648 8.83 20.40 -13.22
N GLN A 649 8.79 21.45 -12.40
CA GLN A 649 8.96 21.25 -10.95
C GLN A 649 7.76 20.45 -10.44
N VAL A 650 7.94 19.13 -10.32
CA VAL A 650 6.95 18.22 -9.74
C VAL A 650 6.58 18.72 -8.34
N LEU A 651 5.31 19.09 -8.13
CA LEU A 651 4.86 19.55 -6.82
C LEU A 651 4.85 18.36 -5.88
N SER A 652 5.47 18.49 -4.71
CA SER A 652 5.19 17.54 -3.65
C SER A 652 3.69 17.44 -3.38
N VAL A 653 3.25 16.21 -3.14
CA VAL A 653 1.87 15.88 -2.76
C VAL A 653 1.40 16.77 -1.62
N ASP A 654 2.32 17.09 -0.69
CA ASP A 654 2.05 17.89 0.48
C ASP A 654 3.02 19.10 0.60
N SER A 655 3.03 19.92 -0.46
CA SER A 655 3.91 21.09 -0.61
C SER A 655 3.97 22.06 0.58
N ASP A 656 2.94 22.08 1.44
CA ASP A 656 2.86 22.97 2.60
C ASP A 656 3.48 22.33 3.86
N THR A 657 3.29 21.03 4.10
CA THR A 657 4.00 20.32 5.19
C THR A 657 5.49 20.23 4.88
N GLU A 658 5.88 20.01 3.63
CA GLU A 658 7.28 20.12 3.23
C GLU A 658 7.86 21.51 3.39
N ARG A 659 7.11 22.57 3.05
CA ARG A 659 7.57 23.95 3.29
C ARG A 659 7.71 24.23 4.78
N ALA A 660 6.76 23.76 5.60
CA ALA A 660 6.82 23.90 7.04
C ALA A 660 8.00 23.11 7.64
N PHE A 661 8.25 21.90 7.15
CA PHE A 661 9.39 21.06 7.51
C PHE A 661 10.70 21.72 7.08
N ALA A 662 10.85 22.11 5.81
CA ALA A 662 12.03 22.81 5.29
C ALA A 662 12.27 24.16 6.01
N ALA A 663 11.22 24.89 6.38
CA ALA A 663 11.32 26.11 7.18
C ALA A 663 11.71 25.82 8.64
N GLY A 664 11.21 24.73 9.23
CA GLY A 664 11.60 24.24 10.56
C GLY A 664 13.05 23.77 10.62
N THR A 665 13.51 23.08 9.58
CA THR A 665 14.92 22.72 9.38
C THR A 665 15.76 24.00 9.23
N ARG A 666 15.35 24.99 8.43
CA ARG A 666 16.09 26.28 8.36
C ARG A 666 16.12 27.04 9.69
N ARG A 667 15.05 27.03 10.48
CA ARG A 667 15.01 27.67 11.81
C ARG A 667 15.90 26.99 12.84
N SER A 668 15.91 25.67 12.90
CA SER A 668 16.81 24.90 13.79
C SER A 668 18.29 25.10 13.43
N PHE A 669 18.60 25.32 12.15
CA PHE A 669 19.95 25.68 11.70
C PHE A 669 20.33 27.14 12.02
N HIS A 670 19.40 28.09 11.97
CA HIS A 670 19.66 29.46 12.42
C HIS A 670 19.87 29.57 13.93
N ILE A 671 19.12 28.80 14.74
CA ILE A 671 19.33 28.72 16.19
C ILE A 671 20.71 28.13 16.51
N ARG A 672 21.16 27.09 15.78
CA ARG A 672 22.51 26.53 15.93
C ARG A 672 23.62 27.50 15.50
N ARG A 673 23.38 28.38 14.53
CA ARG A 673 24.37 29.39 14.09
C ARG A 673 24.45 30.57 15.06
N ALA A 674 23.34 30.95 15.70
CA ALA A 674 23.33 31.98 16.73
C ALA A 674 24.09 31.56 18.00
N HIS A 675 23.98 30.28 18.40
CA HIS A 675 24.72 29.74 19.55
C HIS A 675 26.23 29.53 19.31
N ALA A 676 26.70 29.57 18.06
CA ALA A 676 28.12 29.40 17.73
C ALA A 676 28.92 30.71 17.64
N SER A 677 28.29 31.88 17.84
CA SER A 677 28.94 33.20 17.63
C SER A 677 28.97 34.11 18.87
N SER A 678 28.71 33.59 20.06
CA SER A 678 28.76 34.38 21.31
C SER A 678 29.67 33.69 22.33
N GLY A 679 30.99 33.84 22.14
CA GLY A 679 32.01 33.52 23.13
C GLY A 679 32.57 34.79 23.75
N ASN A 680 32.55 34.84 25.08
CA ASN A 680 33.34 35.68 25.99
C ASN A 680 33.10 37.19 26.03
N THR A 681 32.29 37.62 27.01
CA THR A 681 32.62 38.74 27.92
C THR A 681 31.85 38.58 29.23
N THR A 682 32.57 38.36 30.34
CA THR A 682 32.11 38.70 31.71
C THR A 682 32.36 40.18 31.95
N PRO A 683 31.48 40.91 32.69
CA PRO A 683 31.73 41.05 34.13
C PRO A 683 30.48 41.15 35.04
N SER A 684 30.69 40.69 36.28
CA SER A 684 30.24 41.21 37.59
C SER A 684 29.23 42.38 37.65
N GLY A 685 28.21 42.27 38.52
CA GLY A 685 27.61 43.41 39.22
C GLY A 685 26.14 43.27 39.63
N SER A 686 25.85 43.39 40.93
CA SER A 686 24.53 43.33 41.56
C SER A 686 23.56 44.44 41.12
N ARG A 687 22.25 44.16 41.04
CA ARG A 687 21.18 44.99 41.66
C ARG A 687 19.78 44.37 41.60
N LYS A 688 19.00 44.77 42.62
CA LYS A 688 17.61 44.43 42.99
C LYS A 688 16.56 44.93 41.98
N GLY A 689 15.39 44.27 41.98
CA GLY A 689 14.09 44.97 42.09
C GLY A 689 13.11 44.91 40.91
N SER A 690 11.85 44.64 41.27
CA SER A 690 10.55 44.95 40.63
C SER A 690 10.11 44.20 39.35
N THR A 691 9.28 43.16 39.60
CA THR A 691 7.88 43.02 39.16
C THR A 691 7.44 43.68 37.85
N GLU A 692 7.02 42.86 36.87
CA GLU A 692 5.67 42.96 36.30
C GLU A 692 5.25 41.64 35.63
N ASN A 693 4.03 41.21 35.97
CA ASN A 693 3.41 39.94 35.61
C ASN A 693 2.76 39.99 34.22
N LEU A 694 3.04 39.00 33.38
CA LEU A 694 2.12 38.55 32.34
C LEU A 694 2.01 37.01 32.41
N ASN A 695 0.86 36.55 32.90
CA ASN A 695 0.48 35.14 33.01
C ASN A 695 0.36 34.45 31.63
N PRO A 696 0.80 33.18 31.50
CA PRO A 696 0.25 32.26 30.52
C PRO A 696 -0.76 31.30 31.16
N ILE A 697 -1.87 31.13 30.44
CA ILE A 697 -3.02 30.26 30.73
C ILE A 697 -2.59 28.79 30.77
N SER A 698 -2.93 28.12 31.87
CA SER A 698 -2.77 26.69 32.13
C SER A 698 -3.86 25.86 31.44
N ASN A 699 -3.48 24.77 30.79
CA ASN A 699 -4.38 23.64 30.52
C ASN A 699 -3.82 22.36 31.13
N THR A 700 -4.68 21.72 31.91
CA THR A 700 -4.42 20.64 32.88
C THR A 700 -4.38 19.26 32.23
N SER A 701 -3.39 18.43 32.59
CA SER A 701 -3.51 16.96 32.54
C SER A 701 -3.17 16.38 33.91
N ARG A 702 -4.16 15.70 34.51
CA ARG A 702 -4.03 15.06 35.83
C ARG A 702 -3.30 13.73 35.70
N ARG A 703 -2.27 13.60 36.54
CA ARG A 703 -1.48 12.41 36.85
C ARG A 703 -2.23 11.59 37.92
N ALA A 704 -2.38 10.28 37.71
CA ALA A 704 -2.94 9.35 38.71
C ALA A 704 -1.83 8.51 39.35
N GLU A 705 -1.88 8.37 40.68
CA GLU A 705 -1.00 7.54 41.50
C GLU A 705 -1.63 6.15 41.82
N PRO A 706 -0.82 5.14 42.23
CA PRO A 706 -1.21 3.73 42.21
C PRO A 706 -1.85 3.25 43.52
N MET A 707 -2.75 2.26 43.41
CA MET A 707 -3.49 1.67 44.54
C MET A 707 -2.90 0.31 44.97
N LYS A 708 -2.87 0.08 46.29
CA LYS A 708 -2.28 -1.07 47.00
C LYS A 708 -3.03 -2.40 46.77
N VAL A 709 -2.25 -3.48 46.82
CA VAL A 709 -2.66 -4.90 46.79
C VAL A 709 -3.17 -5.35 48.17
N VAL A 710 -4.25 -6.15 48.21
CA VAL A 710 -4.62 -7.04 49.32
C VAL A 710 -4.91 -8.43 48.76
N ASN A 711 -4.28 -9.44 49.37
CA ASN A 711 -4.37 -10.88 49.06
C ASN A 711 -5.69 -11.53 49.55
N GLY A 712 -6.14 -12.60 48.88
CA GLY A 712 -7.17 -13.51 49.44
C GLY A 712 -7.71 -14.60 48.50
N ASN A 713 -7.04 -15.76 48.51
CA ASN A 713 -7.45 -17.15 48.22
C ASN A 713 -8.83 -17.54 47.61
N SER A 714 -8.74 -18.21 46.44
CA SER A 714 -9.17 -19.61 46.10
C SER A 714 -10.64 -20.07 45.98
N GLN A 715 -10.92 -20.80 44.86
CA GLN A 715 -11.88 -21.91 44.59
C GLN A 715 -13.27 -21.59 43.91
N PRO A 716 -13.91 -22.53 43.16
CA PRO A 716 -14.14 -22.39 41.72
C PRO A 716 -15.61 -22.39 41.24
N PHE A 717 -15.71 -22.21 39.93
CA PHE A 717 -16.81 -21.87 39.00
C PHE A 717 -18.14 -22.68 39.00
N LEU A 718 -18.45 -23.57 39.95
CA LEU A 718 -19.67 -24.41 39.90
C LEU A 718 -20.68 -24.14 41.04
N THR A 719 -21.16 -22.91 41.18
CA THR A 719 -22.30 -22.63 42.09
C THR A 719 -23.13 -21.37 41.75
N ARG A 720 -23.36 -21.08 40.46
CA ARG A 720 -24.35 -20.06 40.05
C ARG A 720 -25.26 -20.55 38.93
N LEU A 721 -26.10 -21.52 39.27
CA LEU A 721 -27.36 -21.79 38.58
C LEU A 721 -28.48 -21.74 39.62
N ARG A 722 -29.06 -20.54 39.85
CA ARG A 722 -30.51 -20.34 40.09
C ARG A 722 -30.84 -18.88 40.43
N THR A 723 -31.90 -18.43 39.78
CA THR A 723 -32.94 -17.47 40.22
C THR A 723 -32.78 -15.95 40.06
N LYS A 724 -33.82 -15.41 39.38
CA LYS A 724 -34.48 -14.08 39.47
C LYS A 724 -33.69 -12.89 38.88
N SER A 725 -34.25 -11.98 38.09
CA SER A 725 -35.62 -11.70 37.62
C SER A 725 -35.53 -10.55 36.60
N PHE A 726 -36.19 -10.67 35.44
CA PHE A 726 -36.38 -9.60 34.46
C PHE A 726 -37.67 -8.81 34.74
N PRO A 727 -37.78 -7.51 34.41
CA PRO A 727 -39.05 -6.79 34.40
C PRO A 727 -39.76 -6.87 33.03
N ASN A 728 -41.09 -6.91 33.12
CA ASN A 728 -42.10 -7.05 32.07
C ASN A 728 -42.26 -5.83 31.13
N PHE A 729 -42.67 -6.10 29.89
CA PHE A 729 -43.66 -5.31 29.15
C PHE A 729 -44.59 -6.25 28.35
N ARG A 730 -45.91 -6.05 28.49
CA ARG A 730 -47.02 -6.88 28.00
C ARG A 730 -47.36 -6.65 26.51
N PRO A 731 -47.88 -7.66 25.78
CA PRO A 731 -48.89 -7.49 24.74
C PRO A 731 -50.31 -7.84 25.24
N ARG A 732 -51.33 -7.37 24.53
CA ARG A 732 -52.77 -7.50 24.86
C ARG A 732 -53.42 -8.60 23.99
N GLU A 733 -53.93 -9.66 24.62
CA GLU A 733 -54.93 -10.63 24.12
C GLU A 733 -56.35 -10.12 24.47
N GLY A 734 -57.50 -10.66 24.02
CA GLY A 734 -57.88 -11.92 23.35
C GLY A 734 -59.08 -11.71 22.39
N GLU A 735 -59.80 -12.70 21.85
CA GLU A 735 -60.33 -13.93 22.47
C GLU A 735 -60.58 -15.09 21.47
N SER A 736 -60.49 -16.31 22.03
CA SER A 736 -61.10 -17.64 21.80
C SER A 736 -61.54 -18.23 20.44
N MET A 737 -61.00 -19.45 20.24
CA MET A 737 -61.45 -20.66 19.51
C MET A 737 -62.97 -20.96 19.46
N ALA A 738 -63.46 -21.52 18.32
CA ALA A 738 -63.75 -22.96 18.11
C ALA A 738 -64.85 -23.23 17.04
N THR A 739 -64.49 -24.06 16.05
CA THR A 739 -65.31 -25.11 15.35
C THR A 739 -66.71 -24.80 14.76
N SER A 740 -66.88 -25.00 13.44
CA SER A 740 -67.73 -26.03 12.79
C SER A 740 -68.39 -25.61 11.44
N ARG A 741 -68.37 -26.57 10.48
CA ARG A 741 -69.35 -26.96 9.43
C ARG A 741 -70.16 -25.94 8.59
N GLY A 742 -70.33 -26.31 7.31
CA GLY A 742 -71.51 -26.02 6.44
C GLY A 742 -71.25 -24.93 5.40
N ILE A 743 -71.16 -25.21 4.09
CA ILE A 743 -72.22 -25.55 3.09
C ILE A 743 -73.05 -24.33 2.65
N GLU A 744 -73.15 -24.20 1.32
CA GLU A 744 -74.12 -23.44 0.49
C GLU A 744 -73.93 -21.92 0.35
N THR A 745 -73.54 -21.45 -0.85
CA THR A 745 -74.40 -20.90 -1.95
C THR A 745 -75.07 -19.58 -1.51
N ASP A 746 -75.13 -18.49 -2.28
CA ASP A 746 -75.41 -18.40 -3.70
C ASP A 746 -75.41 -16.91 -4.13
N LEU A 747 -75.37 -16.66 -5.45
CA LEU A 747 -75.97 -15.53 -6.21
C LEU A 747 -75.14 -14.29 -6.64
N PHE A 748 -74.92 -14.28 -7.97
CA PHE A 748 -74.95 -13.20 -8.98
C PHE A 748 -73.87 -12.08 -8.94
N ASP A 749 -73.19 -11.72 -10.03
CA ASP A 749 -73.67 -11.58 -11.42
C ASP A 749 -72.63 -12.00 -12.49
N ASP A 750 -73.15 -12.56 -13.57
CA ASP A 750 -72.51 -12.95 -14.82
C ASP A 750 -72.29 -11.77 -15.78
N GLN A 751 -71.21 -11.81 -16.56
CA GLN A 751 -71.28 -11.56 -18.01
C GLN A 751 -70.09 -12.17 -18.75
N GLU A 752 -70.37 -13.34 -19.33
CA GLU A 752 -69.76 -13.95 -20.52
C GLU A 752 -69.23 -12.96 -21.58
N TRP A 753 -68.12 -13.33 -22.24
CA TRP A 753 -68.14 -13.72 -23.67
C TRP A 753 -66.81 -14.37 -24.08
N SER A 754 -66.93 -15.59 -24.62
CA SER A 754 -65.90 -16.39 -25.28
C SER A 754 -65.45 -15.78 -26.62
N SER A 755 -64.26 -16.13 -27.11
CA SER A 755 -64.10 -17.02 -28.27
C SER A 755 -62.68 -16.97 -28.85
N ASP A 756 -62.33 -18.11 -29.41
CA ASP A 756 -61.10 -18.54 -30.05
C ASP A 756 -60.69 -17.78 -31.32
N SER A 757 -59.42 -17.91 -31.67
CA SER A 757 -58.83 -18.20 -33.01
C SER A 757 -57.41 -17.64 -33.06
N GLU A 758 -56.36 -18.46 -33.13
CA GLU A 758 -55.82 -19.15 -34.32
C GLU A 758 -55.36 -18.23 -35.47
N ASP A 759 -54.12 -18.50 -35.87
CA ASP A 759 -53.47 -18.31 -37.18
C ASP A 759 -52.83 -16.98 -37.64
N SER A 760 -51.50 -17.13 -37.83
CA SER A 760 -50.71 -16.74 -39.01
C SER A 760 -50.32 -15.26 -39.25
N GLN A 761 -49.02 -14.96 -39.06
CA GLN A 761 -48.02 -14.80 -40.13
C GLN A 761 -46.62 -14.58 -39.55
#